data_AF-A0AAJ1QGB7-F1
#
_entry.id   AF-A0AAJ1QGB7-F1
#
_cell.length_a   1.000
_cell.length_b   1.000
_cell.length_c   1.000
_cell.angle_alpha   90.00
_cell.angle_beta   90.00
_cell.angle_gamma   90.00
#
_symmetry.space_group_name_H-M   'P 1'
#
loop_
_entity.id
_entity.type
_entity.pdbx_description
1 polymer ?
#
loop_
_entity_poly.entity_id
_entity_poly.type
_entity_poly.pdbx_seq_one_letter_code
_entity_poly.pdbx_strand_id
1 'polypeptide(L)'
;MRKIYILLFFNFISFVLCQSLATPVFSSESGFYDDDFDLTISHENPSVKIIYTIDGSEPDINNLNGKVYQYKKRYPQNVGELPYEFYQSEMKSFLYEKPIKIYDRTKEDNVLSNISTTFDNNPHFPSHLIKKNFVIKAKALSNENSSETISKTFFVNNKNSFNYTLPIFSISIDAEELFGYTNGLWVAGKTFDDWRIANHDKDAIHSTTANYQQSGKESERKVFLSIFDNNKEVIYQTIGIRNHGNATRSYPNKSFRFYAKSDYSKSSLNYKFFKDYDYNKFKRLILRNSGNDAYLTMYKDALIQTLTNHLNFETQEYSPSVVFVNSEYYGVFNLRERFDEKYFERVYNIKENEIDFLENEGFGDIGDPIAYNELMNFIEKNDLTKPENYNYVSKKIDFDNLIDYFLTEIYIGNDDWPANNNEFWRKRVDYDVNAPYGHDGKWRWVLKDTDFGMFPNDENYKVNYLYKATDITILPHSNHYNIHFVKLLENIEFRNRFINRFSDLLNTTFIPDRVIKIIDKMKQALEPEMQEHIDRWKMIGSVEDWNNYIEKTRNFARNRPQYQKEHLSNFFNLEGNYKLTTQINNKEQGFVKVNTIEINNSTVGIEEDYQNWSGDYFKSIPVTLEAIALPGYKFSHWEGDLESNDQKIIINPSHNFSVKAIFEKTLGVGDLDKVDFIIYPNPVQEILNIASSSKSKIEYKISNIIGQIVEHNSTNNQQIDVSKLKYGVYIIQLTQDNKRVTKKFIKK
;
A
#
# COMPACT_ATOMS: atom_id res chain seq x y z
N MET A 1 -21.78 -67.52 -19.48
CA MET A 1 -21.66 -67.81 -18.02
C MET A 1 -20.32 -68.51 -17.77
N ARG A 2 -19.60 -68.13 -16.70
CA ARG A 2 -18.21 -68.49 -16.28
C ARG A 2 -17.11 -67.65 -16.96
N LYS A 3 -16.74 -66.48 -16.42
CA LYS A 3 -15.75 -66.21 -15.33
C LYS A 3 -14.34 -66.76 -15.63
N ILE A 4 -13.49 -65.89 -16.18
CA ILE A 4 -12.03 -66.02 -16.24
C ILE A 4 -11.47 -65.20 -15.07
N TYR A 5 -10.64 -65.86 -14.24
CA TYR A 5 -9.86 -65.23 -13.19
C TYR A 5 -8.62 -64.55 -13.81
N ILE A 6 -8.45 -63.26 -13.56
CA ILE A 6 -7.16 -62.57 -13.72
C ILE A 6 -6.74 -62.11 -12.32
N LEU A 7 -5.58 -62.59 -11.88
CA LEU A 7 -4.89 -62.17 -10.66
C LEU A 7 -4.62 -60.66 -10.70
N LEU A 8 -5.04 -59.94 -9.66
CA LEU A 8 -4.51 -58.62 -9.31
C LEU A 8 -3.68 -58.78 -8.03
N PHE A 9 -2.36 -58.63 -8.17
CA PHE A 9 -1.45 -58.42 -7.05
C PHE A 9 -1.76 -57.05 -6.43
N PHE A 10 -2.34 -57.04 -5.22
CA PHE A 10 -2.41 -55.86 -4.38
C PHE A 10 -1.07 -55.71 -3.65
N ASN A 11 -0.25 -54.74 -4.06
CA ASN A 11 0.83 -54.22 -3.23
C ASN A 11 0.21 -53.33 -2.15
N PHE A 12 0.17 -53.82 -0.90
CA PHE A 12 -0.03 -52.98 0.27
C PHE A 12 1.28 -52.24 0.55
N ILE A 13 1.40 -51.00 0.07
CA ILE A 13 2.34 -50.03 0.64
C ILE A 13 1.61 -49.42 1.83
N SER A 14 1.92 -49.91 3.02
CA SER A 14 1.56 -49.24 4.27
C SER A 14 2.34 -47.92 4.34
N PHE A 15 1.68 -46.80 4.06
CA PHE A 15 2.15 -45.49 4.49
C PHE A 15 2.17 -45.50 6.03
N VAL A 16 3.34 -45.69 6.63
CA VAL A 16 3.56 -45.33 8.03
C VAL A 16 3.52 -43.80 8.07
N LEU A 17 2.36 -43.24 8.40
CA LEU A 17 2.28 -41.88 8.92
C LEU A 17 3.10 -41.87 10.21
N CYS A 18 4.32 -41.34 10.16
CA CYS A 18 5.04 -40.96 11.37
C CYS A 18 4.20 -39.86 12.03
N GLN A 19 3.44 -40.24 13.06
CA GLN A 19 2.56 -39.31 13.76
C GLN A 19 3.46 -38.38 14.58
N SER A 20 3.48 -37.08 14.25
CA SER A 20 4.21 -36.11 15.05
C SER A 20 3.64 -36.10 16.47
N LEU A 21 4.53 -35.94 17.46
CA LEU A 21 4.13 -35.86 18.86
C LEU A 21 3.21 -34.63 19.06
N ALA A 22 2.21 -34.73 19.95
CA ALA A 22 1.40 -33.57 20.29
C ALA A 22 2.27 -32.41 20.82
N THR A 23 1.87 -31.18 20.55
CA THR A 23 2.60 -30.00 21.04
C THR A 23 2.37 -29.83 22.55
N PRO A 24 3.33 -29.26 23.30
CA PRO A 24 3.09 -28.87 24.68
C PRO A 24 1.89 -27.92 24.83
N VAL A 25 1.32 -27.83 26.03
CA VAL A 25 0.23 -26.91 26.37
C VAL A 25 0.70 -25.96 27.46
N PHE A 26 0.66 -24.66 27.18
CA PHE A 26 0.92 -23.61 28.15
C PHE A 26 -0.32 -23.36 29.02
N SER A 27 -0.14 -23.06 30.31
CA SER A 27 -1.27 -22.74 31.21
C SER A 27 -1.91 -21.36 30.96
N SER A 28 -1.27 -20.53 30.14
CA SER A 28 -1.72 -19.18 29.81
C SER A 28 -1.56 -18.92 28.32
N GLU A 29 -2.50 -18.18 27.75
CA GLU A 29 -2.48 -17.77 26.34
C GLU A 29 -1.56 -16.57 26.09
N SER A 30 -1.23 -16.31 24.84
CA SER A 30 -0.51 -15.07 24.51
C SER A 30 -1.39 -13.86 24.87
N GLY A 31 -0.80 -12.80 25.42
CA GLY A 31 -1.59 -11.61 25.78
C GLY A 31 -0.90 -10.69 26.76
N PHE A 32 -1.73 -9.84 27.38
CA PHE A 32 -1.33 -8.79 28.30
C PHE A 32 -1.81 -9.15 29.71
N TYR A 33 -0.93 -8.98 30.68
CA TYR A 33 -1.11 -9.41 32.06
C TYR A 33 -0.75 -8.28 33.00
N ASP A 34 -1.59 -7.99 33.99
CA ASP A 34 -1.35 -6.89 34.94
C ASP A 34 -0.29 -7.27 36.00
N ASP A 35 -0.23 -8.55 36.36
CA ASP A 35 0.62 -9.09 37.41
C ASP A 35 1.59 -10.17 36.90
N ASP A 36 2.72 -10.30 37.58
CA ASP A 36 3.65 -11.41 37.40
C ASP A 36 2.96 -12.75 37.73
N PHE A 37 3.25 -13.80 36.96
CA PHE A 37 2.63 -15.12 37.16
C PHE A 37 3.60 -16.27 36.86
N ASP A 38 3.24 -17.46 37.32
CA ASP A 38 4.00 -18.69 37.03
C ASP A 38 3.36 -19.41 35.83
N LEU A 39 4.10 -19.49 34.73
CA LEU A 39 3.69 -20.17 33.52
C LEU A 39 4.09 -21.65 33.62
N THR A 40 3.09 -22.53 33.54
CA THR A 40 3.35 -23.97 33.45
C THR A 40 3.22 -24.46 32.03
N ILE A 41 4.02 -25.46 31.68
CA ILE A 41 3.96 -26.17 30.40
C ILE A 41 3.68 -27.64 30.70
N SER A 42 2.72 -28.23 30.00
CA SER A 42 2.31 -29.61 30.20
C SER A 42 2.22 -30.36 28.88
N HIS A 43 2.15 -31.68 28.95
CA HIS A 43 1.89 -32.52 27.79
C HIS A 43 1.04 -33.71 28.25
N GLU A 44 0.14 -34.19 27.40
CA GLU A 44 -0.82 -35.26 27.74
C GLU A 44 -0.13 -36.59 28.12
N ASN A 45 1.01 -36.88 27.49
CA ASN A 45 1.86 -38.01 27.82
C ASN A 45 2.95 -37.58 28.84
N PRO A 46 2.93 -38.08 30.08
CA PRO A 46 3.90 -37.71 31.12
C PRO A 46 5.31 -38.25 30.89
N SER A 47 5.50 -39.19 29.94
CA SER A 47 6.82 -39.76 29.64
C SER A 47 7.65 -38.91 28.67
N VAL A 48 7.07 -37.85 28.09
CA VAL A 48 7.77 -36.99 27.14
C VAL A 48 8.51 -35.87 27.89
N LYS A 49 9.65 -35.48 27.36
CA LYS A 49 10.39 -34.32 27.85
C LYS A 49 9.89 -33.07 27.14
N ILE A 50 9.81 -31.95 27.85
CA ILE A 50 9.52 -30.65 27.24
C ILE A 50 10.80 -29.83 27.30
N ILE A 51 11.22 -29.30 26.15
CA ILE A 51 12.32 -28.34 26.06
C ILE A 51 11.78 -26.97 25.64
N TYR A 52 12.39 -25.91 26.13
CA TYR A 52 11.96 -24.55 25.85
C TYR A 52 13.11 -23.55 25.75
N THR A 53 12.83 -22.39 25.15
CA THR A 53 13.74 -21.24 25.04
C THR A 53 12.98 -19.95 25.39
N ILE A 54 13.73 -18.93 25.81
CA ILE A 54 13.18 -17.60 26.19
C ILE A 54 13.82 -16.44 25.41
N ASP A 55 14.78 -16.76 24.55
CA ASP A 55 15.61 -15.85 23.75
C ASP A 55 15.17 -15.79 22.27
N GLY A 56 14.12 -16.54 21.92
CA GLY A 56 13.60 -16.69 20.57
C GLY A 56 14.28 -17.75 19.71
N SER A 57 15.35 -18.40 20.18
CA SER A 57 15.97 -19.54 19.48
C SER A 57 15.03 -20.74 19.38
N GLU A 58 15.23 -21.60 18.38
CA GLU A 58 14.48 -22.85 18.26
C GLU A 58 14.86 -23.81 19.41
N PRO A 59 13.90 -24.39 20.16
CA PRO A 59 14.23 -25.37 21.19
C PRO A 59 14.91 -26.61 20.58
N ASP A 60 16.14 -26.89 21.03
CA ASP A 60 16.94 -28.04 20.61
C ASP A 60 17.61 -28.71 21.83
N ILE A 61 17.44 -30.02 21.95
CA ILE A 61 18.06 -30.83 23.01
C ILE A 61 19.58 -30.82 22.94
N ASN A 62 20.15 -30.59 21.75
CA ASN A 62 21.59 -30.48 21.58
C ASN A 62 22.12 -29.11 22.01
N ASN A 63 21.22 -28.15 22.30
CA ASN A 63 21.55 -26.79 22.71
C ASN A 63 21.30 -26.54 24.22
N LEU A 64 21.33 -27.58 25.06
CA LEU A 64 21.22 -27.43 26.52
C LEU A 64 22.44 -26.76 27.16
N ASN A 65 23.61 -26.86 26.51
CA ASN A 65 24.86 -26.24 26.99
C ASN A 65 25.07 -24.82 26.43
N GLY A 66 24.15 -24.32 25.60
CA GLY A 66 24.28 -23.03 24.92
C GLY A 66 25.05 -23.12 23.60
N LYS A 67 24.61 -22.30 22.64
CA LYS A 67 25.22 -22.11 21.32
C LYS A 67 25.59 -20.64 21.23
N VAL A 68 26.86 -20.38 20.96
CA VAL A 68 27.37 -19.01 20.83
C VAL A 68 27.42 -18.62 19.36
N TYR A 69 26.99 -17.41 19.04
CA TYR A 69 27.23 -16.78 17.74
C TYR A 69 28.02 -15.48 17.91
N GLN A 70 28.80 -15.15 16.89
CA GLN A 70 29.58 -13.92 16.86
C GLN A 70 28.81 -12.80 16.18
N TYR A 71 29.00 -11.57 16.66
CA TYR A 71 28.46 -10.35 16.05
C TYR A 71 29.43 -9.19 16.21
N LYS A 72 29.14 -8.04 15.57
CA LYS A 72 29.88 -6.79 15.74
C LYS A 72 28.98 -5.65 16.19
N LYS A 73 29.55 -4.72 16.95
CA LYS A 73 28.89 -3.48 17.36
C LYS A 73 29.20 -2.29 16.46
N ARG A 74 30.15 -2.41 15.54
CA ARG A 74 30.57 -1.33 14.62
C ARG A 74 31.45 -1.93 13.52
N TYR A 75 31.57 -1.22 12.39
CA TYR A 75 32.33 -1.66 11.22
C TYR A 75 33.22 -0.51 10.69
N PRO A 76 34.37 -0.83 10.04
CA PRO A 76 35.29 0.16 9.51
C PRO A 76 34.72 0.89 8.28
N GLN A 77 33.94 1.94 8.51
CA GLN A 77 33.24 2.67 7.44
C GLN A 77 34.21 3.44 6.55
N ASN A 78 35.15 4.18 7.16
CA ASN A 78 36.03 5.11 6.44
C ASN A 78 37.39 4.50 6.13
N VAL A 79 38.07 5.07 5.13
CA VAL A 79 39.45 4.73 4.78
C VAL A 79 40.38 4.91 5.98
N GLY A 80 41.25 3.92 6.20
CA GLY A 80 42.24 3.94 7.27
C GLY A 80 41.74 3.40 8.63
N GLU A 81 40.46 3.06 8.75
CA GLU A 81 39.94 2.41 9.97
C GLU A 81 40.41 0.94 10.09
N LEU A 82 40.78 0.55 11.31
CA LEU A 82 41.15 -0.83 11.62
C LEU A 82 39.90 -1.70 11.83
N PRO A 83 39.98 -3.02 11.58
CA PRO A 83 38.89 -3.93 11.89
C PRO A 83 38.49 -3.88 13.38
N TYR A 84 37.19 -3.76 13.64
CA TYR A 84 36.65 -3.78 14.99
C TYR A 84 36.48 -5.19 15.54
N GLU A 85 36.47 -5.28 16.88
CA GLU A 85 36.39 -6.53 17.63
C GLU A 85 35.07 -7.29 17.46
N PHE A 86 35.14 -8.59 17.70
CA PHE A 86 33.98 -9.47 17.76
C PHE A 86 33.42 -9.54 19.17
N TYR A 87 32.10 -9.63 19.25
CA TYR A 87 31.36 -9.93 20.46
C TYR A 87 30.65 -11.27 20.31
N GLN A 88 30.25 -11.84 21.43
CA GLN A 88 29.57 -13.13 21.48
C GLN A 88 28.25 -12.99 22.22
N SER A 89 27.24 -13.70 21.72
CA SER A 89 25.94 -13.87 22.37
C SER A 89 25.63 -15.37 22.44
N GLU A 90 24.95 -15.80 23.49
CA GLU A 90 24.60 -17.19 23.74
C GLU A 90 23.10 -17.38 23.57
N MET A 91 22.70 -18.46 22.89
CA MET A 91 21.32 -18.93 22.80
C MET A 91 21.22 -20.31 23.43
N LYS A 92 20.19 -20.54 24.24
CA LYS A 92 20.16 -21.72 25.11
C LYS A 92 18.78 -22.33 25.22
N SER A 93 18.73 -23.67 25.12
CA SER A 93 17.56 -24.47 25.44
C SER A 93 17.58 -24.94 26.90
N PHE A 94 16.39 -25.10 27.47
CA PHE A 94 16.20 -25.54 28.84
C PHE A 94 15.26 -26.75 28.87
N LEU A 95 15.55 -27.71 29.75
CA LEU A 95 14.59 -28.76 30.09
C LEU A 95 13.54 -28.17 31.03
N TYR A 96 12.26 -28.37 30.73
CA TYR A 96 11.19 -27.91 31.59
C TYR A 96 11.02 -28.84 32.79
N GLU A 97 11.36 -28.34 33.98
CA GLU A 97 11.27 -29.07 35.25
C GLU A 97 10.37 -28.38 36.28
N LYS A 98 10.17 -27.08 36.14
CA LYS A 98 9.40 -26.24 37.06
C LYS A 98 8.73 -25.08 36.32
N PRO A 99 7.69 -24.46 36.90
CA PRO A 99 7.04 -23.28 36.31
C PRO A 99 8.05 -22.17 35.98
N ILE A 100 7.81 -21.46 34.86
CA ILE A 100 8.60 -20.33 34.39
C ILE A 100 7.98 -19.05 34.95
N LYS A 101 8.76 -18.24 35.66
CA LYS A 101 8.27 -16.94 36.15
C LYS A 101 8.18 -15.95 35.00
N ILE A 102 6.98 -15.43 34.74
CA ILE A 102 6.71 -14.35 33.79
C ILE A 102 6.49 -13.07 34.60
N TYR A 103 7.22 -12.01 34.26
CA TYR A 103 7.27 -10.76 35.03
C TYR A 103 7.54 -9.53 34.14
N ASP A 104 7.53 -8.32 34.71
CA ASP A 104 7.91 -7.10 34.00
C ASP A 104 9.44 -7.02 33.78
N ARG A 105 9.86 -7.16 32.51
CA ARG A 105 11.26 -7.16 32.08
C ARG A 105 11.85 -5.78 31.74
N THR A 106 11.12 -4.68 31.98
CA THR A 106 11.57 -3.32 31.61
C THR A 106 12.88 -2.89 32.27
N LYS A 107 13.30 -3.58 33.34
CA LYS A 107 14.56 -3.34 34.06
C LYS A 107 15.73 -4.22 33.60
N GLU A 108 15.52 -5.12 32.65
CA GLU A 108 16.59 -5.97 32.12
C GLU A 108 17.44 -5.22 31.10
N ASP A 109 18.73 -5.57 31.07
CA ASP A 109 19.69 -5.03 30.12
C ASP A 109 19.29 -5.28 28.67
N ASN A 110 19.66 -4.34 27.82
CA ASN A 110 19.49 -4.45 26.38
C ASN A 110 20.49 -5.46 25.80
N VAL A 111 20.01 -6.37 24.96
CA VAL A 111 20.81 -7.42 24.31
C VAL A 111 20.89 -7.16 22.81
N LEU A 112 19.76 -7.25 22.10
CA LEU A 112 19.74 -7.18 20.64
C LEU A 112 19.87 -5.74 20.14
N SER A 113 19.30 -4.78 20.88
CA SER A 113 19.45 -3.37 20.56
C SER A 113 20.87 -2.84 20.74
N ASN A 114 21.80 -3.65 21.25
CA ASN A 114 23.24 -3.36 21.36
C ASN A 114 24.07 -4.00 20.23
N ILE A 115 23.43 -4.55 19.19
CA ILE A 115 24.06 -5.12 18.00
C ILE A 115 23.91 -4.15 16.84
N SER A 116 25.00 -3.89 16.09
CA SER A 116 24.92 -3.01 14.93
C SER A 116 24.23 -3.68 13.75
N THR A 117 23.24 -3.01 13.20
CA THR A 117 22.52 -3.39 11.98
C THR A 117 22.94 -2.54 10.77
N THR A 118 24.05 -1.81 10.86
CA THR A 118 24.59 -0.94 9.79
C THR A 118 26.11 -1.19 9.67
N PHE A 119 26.73 -0.64 8.63
CA PHE A 119 28.20 -0.64 8.47
C PHE A 119 28.86 0.59 9.11
N ASP A 120 28.10 1.44 9.78
CA ASP A 120 28.64 2.66 10.38
C ASP A 120 29.70 2.34 11.46
N ASN A 121 30.69 3.25 11.56
CA ASN A 121 31.74 3.18 12.57
C ASN A 121 31.28 3.65 13.96
N ASN A 122 30.21 4.45 14.00
CA ASN A 122 29.59 4.99 15.21
C ASN A 122 28.05 4.83 15.17
N PRO A 123 27.53 3.59 15.17
CA PRO A 123 26.10 3.37 15.17
C PRO A 123 25.46 3.80 16.49
N HIS A 124 24.23 4.28 16.43
CA HIS A 124 23.45 4.64 17.62
C HIS A 124 22.94 3.38 18.34
N PHE A 125 23.13 3.35 19.66
CA PHE A 125 22.52 2.38 20.58
C PHE A 125 21.71 3.12 21.64
N PRO A 126 20.53 2.62 22.02
CA PRO A 126 19.73 3.26 23.07
C PRO A 126 20.49 3.25 24.41
N SER A 127 20.63 4.42 25.01
CA SER A 127 21.29 4.62 26.31
C SER A 127 20.41 4.27 27.52
N HIS A 128 19.12 4.00 27.29
CA HIS A 128 18.13 3.61 28.28
C HIS A 128 17.68 2.17 28.03
N LEU A 129 17.09 1.54 29.05
CA LEU A 129 16.51 0.21 28.91
C LEU A 129 15.25 0.28 28.06
N ILE A 130 15.21 -0.51 26.98
CA ILE A 130 14.04 -0.60 26.11
C ILE A 130 13.05 -1.63 26.68
N LYS A 131 11.77 -1.44 26.37
CA LYS A 131 10.70 -2.34 26.82
C LYS A 131 10.88 -3.74 26.26
N LYS A 132 10.55 -4.74 27.07
CA LYS A 132 10.71 -6.15 26.73
C LYS A 132 9.52 -6.99 27.11
N ASN A 133 9.01 -7.77 26.17
CA ASN A 133 8.01 -8.80 26.43
C ASN A 133 8.68 -10.15 26.71
N PHE A 134 7.89 -11.19 26.97
CA PHE A 134 8.38 -12.57 26.95
C PHE A 134 7.97 -13.24 25.64
N VAL A 135 8.91 -13.94 25.01
CA VAL A 135 8.59 -14.96 24.01
C VAL A 135 9.12 -16.30 24.48
N ILE A 136 8.23 -17.25 24.71
CA ILE A 136 8.58 -18.61 25.14
C ILE A 136 8.27 -19.57 24.00
N LYS A 137 9.28 -20.27 23.51
CA LYS A 137 9.10 -21.38 22.56
C LYS A 137 9.26 -22.70 23.28
N ALA A 138 8.41 -23.68 22.99
CA ALA A 138 8.47 -25.00 23.59
C ALA A 138 8.22 -26.11 22.56
N LYS A 139 8.86 -27.25 22.80
CA LYS A 139 8.76 -28.46 21.98
C LYS A 139 8.74 -29.69 22.88
N ALA A 140 7.89 -30.67 22.57
CA ALA A 140 7.86 -31.95 23.25
C ALA A 140 8.77 -32.96 22.52
N LEU A 141 9.47 -33.79 23.29
CA LEU A 141 10.45 -34.76 22.83
C LEU A 141 10.17 -36.14 23.43
N SER A 142 10.11 -37.14 22.56
CA SER A 142 10.17 -38.55 22.90
C SER A 142 11.48 -39.15 22.37
N ASN A 143 11.73 -40.44 22.61
CA ASN A 143 12.95 -41.10 22.12
C ASN A 143 13.03 -41.19 20.59
N GLU A 144 11.88 -41.20 19.90
CA GLU A 144 11.81 -41.44 18.45
C GLU A 144 11.32 -40.22 17.66
N ASN A 145 10.56 -39.32 18.30
CA ASN A 145 9.86 -38.23 17.63
C ASN A 145 9.85 -36.94 18.46
N SER A 146 9.67 -35.81 17.79
CA SER A 146 9.43 -34.50 18.41
C SER A 146 8.11 -33.90 17.92
N SER A 147 7.51 -33.03 18.73
CA SER A 147 6.37 -32.22 18.29
C SER A 147 6.83 -31.10 17.34
N GLU A 148 5.88 -30.41 16.71
CA GLU A 148 6.16 -29.05 16.22
C GLU A 148 6.51 -28.12 17.39
N THR A 149 7.28 -27.07 17.11
CA THR A 149 7.56 -26.02 18.09
C THR A 149 6.36 -25.08 18.16
N ILE A 150 5.97 -24.72 19.38
CA ILE A 150 4.96 -23.70 19.63
C ILE A 150 5.59 -22.51 20.35
N SER A 151 5.05 -21.30 20.12
CA SER A 151 5.53 -20.06 20.71
C SER A 151 4.36 -19.32 21.36
N LYS A 152 4.60 -18.72 22.53
CA LYS A 152 3.66 -17.80 23.20
C LYS A 152 4.34 -16.49 23.51
N THR A 153 3.59 -15.41 23.45
CA THR A 153 4.07 -14.05 23.73
C THR A 153 3.29 -13.41 24.88
N PHE A 154 3.99 -12.93 25.90
CA PHE A 154 3.39 -12.36 27.10
C PHE A 154 3.93 -10.96 27.37
N PHE A 155 3.02 -9.98 27.50
CA PHE A 155 3.32 -8.62 27.91
C PHE A 155 2.88 -8.44 29.37
N VAL A 156 3.81 -8.15 30.27
CA VAL A 156 3.48 -7.88 31.68
C VAL A 156 3.44 -6.38 31.92
N ASN A 157 2.23 -5.86 32.09
CA ASN A 157 1.89 -4.45 32.05
C ASN A 157 1.87 -3.81 33.44
N ASN A 158 2.88 -4.11 34.28
CA ASN A 158 2.98 -3.47 35.59
C ASN A 158 3.16 -1.96 35.37
N LYS A 159 2.14 -1.16 35.72
CA LYS A 159 2.07 0.31 35.51
C LYS A 159 1.93 0.78 34.06
N ASN A 160 1.15 0.08 33.22
CA ASN A 160 0.80 0.58 31.87
C ASN A 160 2.02 0.73 30.92
N SER A 161 3.08 -0.07 31.11
CA SER A 161 4.29 -0.06 30.28
C SER A 161 4.04 -0.36 28.79
N PHE A 162 2.99 -1.12 28.44
CA PHE A 162 2.68 -1.54 27.07
C PHE A 162 1.41 -0.90 26.47
N ASN A 163 1.07 0.33 26.87
CA ASN A 163 -0.08 1.07 26.34
C ASN A 163 0.20 1.65 24.94
N TYR A 164 0.25 0.79 23.93
CA TYR A 164 0.34 1.20 22.53
C TYR A 164 -1.05 1.39 21.93
N THR A 165 -1.20 2.44 21.11
CA THR A 165 -2.42 2.69 20.33
C THR A 165 -2.41 1.96 19.00
N LEU A 166 -1.23 1.55 18.55
CA LEU A 166 -0.98 0.80 17.32
C LEU A 166 -1.00 -0.72 17.55
N PRO A 167 -1.38 -1.52 16.54
CA PRO A 167 -1.19 -2.97 16.57
C PRO A 167 0.28 -3.36 16.82
N ILE A 168 0.48 -4.43 17.60
CA ILE A 168 1.81 -4.91 17.96
C ILE A 168 2.15 -6.18 17.19
N PHE A 169 3.33 -6.21 16.57
CA PHE A 169 3.90 -7.35 15.87
C PHE A 169 5.06 -7.90 16.70
N SER A 170 4.91 -9.11 17.25
CA SER A 170 5.97 -9.82 17.97
C SER A 170 6.56 -10.89 17.05
N ILE A 171 7.84 -10.75 16.71
CA ILE A 171 8.57 -11.65 15.83
C ILE A 171 9.59 -12.42 16.65
N SER A 172 9.62 -13.75 16.47
CA SER A 172 10.58 -14.60 17.13
C SER A 172 11.30 -15.56 16.21
N ILE A 173 12.62 -15.55 16.30
CA ILE A 173 13.56 -16.17 15.38
C ILE A 173 14.86 -16.51 16.12
N ASP A 174 15.63 -17.47 15.62
CA ASP A 174 17.02 -17.62 16.05
C ASP A 174 17.80 -16.31 15.80
N ALA A 175 18.38 -15.72 16.84
CA ALA A 175 19.02 -14.41 16.76
C ALA A 175 20.23 -14.42 15.80
N GLU A 176 20.91 -15.56 15.63
CA GLU A 176 22.03 -15.69 14.70
C GLU A 176 21.60 -15.45 13.24
N GLU A 177 20.35 -15.80 12.89
CA GLU A 177 19.81 -15.62 11.54
C GLU A 177 19.64 -14.14 11.15
N LEU A 178 19.50 -13.26 12.14
CA LEU A 178 19.42 -11.81 11.92
C LEU A 178 20.73 -11.09 12.22
N PHE A 179 21.41 -11.49 13.29
CA PHE A 179 22.50 -10.74 13.92
C PHE A 179 23.87 -11.41 13.82
N GLY A 180 23.93 -12.66 13.35
CA GLY A 180 25.17 -13.41 13.19
C GLY A 180 26.11 -12.77 12.17
N TYR A 181 27.41 -12.74 12.48
CA TYR A 181 28.42 -12.13 11.64
C TYR A 181 28.46 -12.70 10.22
N THR A 182 28.38 -14.03 10.08
CA THR A 182 28.58 -14.70 8.79
C THR A 182 27.39 -14.50 7.86
N ASN A 183 26.17 -14.81 8.32
CA ASN A 183 24.97 -14.87 7.47
C ASN A 183 23.78 -14.06 8.01
N GLY A 184 23.96 -13.30 9.09
CA GLY A 184 22.89 -12.53 9.73
C GLY A 184 22.27 -11.54 8.75
N LEU A 185 20.96 -11.63 8.59
CA LEU A 185 20.22 -10.90 7.56
C LEU A 185 20.19 -9.38 7.78
N TRP A 186 20.43 -8.87 8.98
CA TRP A 186 20.30 -7.44 9.31
C TRP A 186 21.62 -6.73 9.58
N VAL A 187 22.75 -7.42 9.52
CA VAL A 187 24.06 -6.82 9.85
C VAL A 187 24.86 -6.52 8.59
N ALA A 188 25.89 -5.67 8.70
CA ALA A 188 26.85 -5.50 7.61
C ALA A 188 27.67 -6.79 7.40
N GLY A 189 28.10 -7.40 8.51
CA GLY A 189 28.61 -8.76 8.60
C GLY A 189 29.87 -9.03 7.80
N LYS A 190 30.14 -10.32 7.57
CA LYS A 190 31.31 -10.80 6.86
C LYS A 190 31.40 -10.23 5.44
N THR A 191 30.28 -10.15 4.73
CA THR A 191 30.26 -9.61 3.35
C THR A 191 30.81 -8.18 3.30
N PHE A 192 30.50 -7.35 4.29
CA PHE A 192 31.06 -5.99 4.36
C PHE A 192 32.55 -6.00 4.68
N ASP A 193 33.00 -6.77 5.66
CA ASP A 193 34.43 -6.83 6.01
C ASP A 193 35.28 -7.33 4.83
N ASP A 194 34.80 -8.34 4.10
CA ASP A 194 35.46 -8.84 2.89
C ASP A 194 35.56 -7.74 1.83
N TRP A 195 34.48 -6.98 1.62
CA TRP A 195 34.49 -5.82 0.74
C TRP A 195 35.46 -4.74 1.21
N ARG A 196 35.53 -4.49 2.53
CA ARG A 196 36.42 -3.47 3.11
C ARG A 196 37.88 -3.81 2.83
N ILE A 197 38.26 -5.07 3.04
CA ILE A 197 39.61 -5.57 2.76
C ILE A 197 39.94 -5.38 1.27
N ALA A 198 39.01 -5.71 0.39
CA ALA A 198 39.20 -5.58 -1.05
C ALA A 198 39.23 -4.12 -1.56
N ASN A 199 38.63 -3.17 -0.82
CA ASN A 199 38.47 -1.77 -1.24
C ASN A 199 39.06 -0.79 -0.21
N HIS A 200 40.19 -1.10 0.40
CA HIS A 200 40.79 -0.34 1.52
C HIS A 200 41.02 1.17 1.26
N ASP A 201 40.93 1.62 0.01
CA ASP A 201 41.13 3.00 -0.47
C ASP A 201 39.82 3.78 -0.71
N LYS A 202 38.64 3.22 -0.39
CA LYS A 202 37.34 3.86 -0.62
C LYS A 202 36.49 3.93 0.64
N ASP A 203 35.79 5.03 0.89
CA ASP A 203 34.79 5.05 1.96
C ASP A 203 33.59 4.16 1.61
N ALA A 204 32.97 3.56 2.64
CA ALA A 204 31.71 2.84 2.47
C ALA A 204 30.55 3.81 2.29
N ILE A 205 29.68 3.51 1.32
CA ILE A 205 28.48 4.28 1.01
C ILE A 205 27.25 3.38 1.12
N HIS A 206 26.05 3.96 1.03
CA HIS A 206 24.78 3.22 1.21
C HIS A 206 24.61 2.00 0.28
N SER A 207 25.25 1.99 -0.90
CA SER A 207 25.22 0.88 -1.86
C SER A 207 26.31 -0.17 -1.64
N THR A 208 27.23 0.04 -0.68
CA THR A 208 28.29 -0.89 -0.33
C THR A 208 27.74 -2.23 0.10
N THR A 209 28.41 -3.30 -0.35
CA THR A 209 27.94 -4.66 -0.15
C THR A 209 28.11 -5.16 1.28
N ALA A 210 27.14 -5.95 1.72
CA ALA A 210 26.94 -6.35 3.11
C ALA A 210 25.94 -7.51 3.20
N ASN A 211 25.90 -8.21 4.33
CA ASN A 211 24.99 -9.35 4.51
C ASN A 211 23.52 -8.95 4.31
N TYR A 212 23.13 -7.74 4.71
CA TYR A 212 21.76 -7.26 4.55
C TYR A 212 21.29 -7.10 3.09
N GLN A 213 22.20 -7.19 2.11
CA GLN A 213 21.85 -7.21 0.69
C GLN A 213 21.45 -8.59 0.17
N GLN A 214 21.61 -9.66 0.98
CA GLN A 214 21.10 -11.00 0.65
C GLN A 214 19.66 -10.93 0.14
N SER A 215 19.38 -11.65 -0.94
CA SER A 215 18.09 -11.63 -1.63
C SER A 215 17.72 -13.00 -2.20
N GLY A 216 16.55 -13.10 -2.82
CA GLY A 216 16.07 -14.37 -3.37
C GLY A 216 15.57 -15.35 -2.30
N LYS A 217 15.30 -16.59 -2.72
CA LYS A 217 14.69 -17.61 -1.86
C LYS A 217 15.58 -18.04 -0.70
N GLU A 218 16.89 -18.09 -0.92
CA GLU A 218 17.89 -18.50 0.08
C GLU A 218 18.05 -17.47 1.22
N SER A 219 17.63 -16.22 1.01
CA SER A 219 17.62 -15.19 2.06
C SER A 219 16.43 -15.29 3.02
N GLU A 220 15.48 -16.20 2.76
CA GLU A 220 14.28 -16.34 3.60
C GLU A 220 14.60 -16.94 4.96
N ARG A 221 14.07 -16.36 6.03
CA ARG A 221 14.20 -16.88 7.40
C ARG A 221 12.84 -17.24 7.98
N LYS A 222 12.75 -18.41 8.63
CA LYS A 222 11.56 -18.86 9.35
C LYS A 222 11.40 -18.05 10.63
N VAL A 223 10.20 -17.50 10.87
CA VAL A 223 9.87 -16.80 12.12
C VAL A 223 8.53 -17.28 12.67
N PHE A 224 8.36 -17.14 13.98
CA PHE A 224 7.05 -17.17 14.64
C PHE A 224 6.55 -15.73 14.77
N LEU A 225 5.36 -15.47 14.25
CA LEU A 225 4.72 -14.16 14.28
C LEU A 225 3.47 -14.23 15.15
N SER A 226 3.40 -13.36 16.15
CA SER A 226 2.16 -13.01 16.85
C SER A 226 1.80 -11.56 16.55
N ILE A 227 0.54 -11.29 16.19
CA ILE A 227 0.01 -9.94 15.99
C ILE A 227 -1.07 -9.69 17.01
N PHE A 228 -0.98 -8.56 17.71
CA PHE A 228 -1.96 -8.11 18.69
C PHE A 228 -2.63 -6.85 18.20
N ASP A 229 -3.97 -6.85 18.19
CA ASP A 229 -4.78 -5.67 17.91
C ASP A 229 -5.75 -5.48 19.09
N ASN A 230 -5.82 -4.27 19.62
CA ASN A 230 -6.52 -3.95 20.87
C ASN A 230 -6.21 -4.96 21.99
N ASN A 231 -4.91 -5.22 22.20
CA ASN A 231 -4.37 -6.15 23.19
C ASN A 231 -4.82 -7.63 23.05
N LYS A 232 -5.42 -8.02 21.92
CA LYS A 232 -5.83 -9.39 21.64
C LYS A 232 -4.97 -10.00 20.53
N GLU A 233 -4.47 -11.22 20.74
CA GLU A 233 -3.78 -11.97 19.67
C GLU A 233 -4.77 -12.29 18.54
N VAL A 234 -4.56 -11.69 17.37
CA VAL A 234 -5.41 -11.87 16.17
C VAL A 234 -4.77 -12.76 15.12
N ILE A 235 -3.44 -12.87 15.13
CA ILE A 235 -2.66 -13.80 14.31
C ILE A 235 -1.61 -14.46 15.20
N TYR A 236 -1.52 -15.78 15.10
CA TYR A 236 -0.37 -16.56 15.53
C TYR A 236 -0.01 -17.52 14.41
N GLN A 237 1.17 -17.36 13.82
CA GLN A 237 1.56 -18.11 12.64
C GLN A 237 3.07 -18.17 12.41
N THR A 238 3.57 -19.30 11.91
CA THR A 238 4.93 -19.39 11.38
C THR A 238 4.95 -18.93 9.91
N ILE A 239 5.84 -17.99 9.59
CA ILE A 239 5.99 -17.43 8.24
C ILE A 239 7.46 -17.29 7.86
N GLY A 240 7.72 -16.97 6.59
CA GLY A 240 9.04 -16.55 6.13
C GLY A 240 9.20 -15.03 6.15
N ILE A 241 10.41 -14.54 6.40
CA ILE A 241 10.79 -13.13 6.22
C ILE A 241 11.96 -12.97 5.26
N ARG A 242 12.00 -11.86 4.52
CA ARG A 242 13.16 -11.42 3.72
C ARG A 242 13.32 -9.91 3.82
N ASN A 243 14.53 -9.38 3.68
CA ASN A 243 14.72 -7.93 3.59
C ASN A 243 13.97 -7.32 2.40
N HIS A 244 13.50 -6.09 2.59
CA HIS A 244 12.85 -5.27 1.59
C HIS A 244 13.66 -3.99 1.30
N GLY A 245 13.41 -3.35 0.16
CA GLY A 245 14.11 -2.15 -0.30
C GLY A 245 15.36 -2.48 -1.13
N ASN A 246 16.11 -1.43 -1.47
CA ASN A 246 17.41 -1.52 -2.13
C ASN A 246 18.46 -0.79 -1.27
N ALA A 247 18.67 0.52 -1.50
CA ALA A 247 19.58 1.34 -0.70
C ALA A 247 19.22 1.38 0.80
N THR A 248 17.92 1.44 1.13
CA THR A 248 17.40 1.49 2.51
C THR A 248 17.67 0.22 3.31
N ARG A 249 18.14 -0.87 2.68
CA ARG A 249 18.68 -2.03 3.41
C ARG A 249 19.95 -1.69 4.18
N SER A 250 20.61 -0.57 3.94
CA SER A 250 21.71 -0.08 4.77
C SER A 250 21.25 0.54 6.09
N TYR A 251 20.02 1.07 6.16
CA TYR A 251 19.51 1.77 7.35
C TYR A 251 19.40 0.85 8.56
N PRO A 252 19.57 1.37 9.78
CA PRO A 252 19.62 0.53 10.98
C PRO A 252 18.27 -0.17 11.29
N ASN A 253 17.13 0.42 10.90
CA ASN A 253 15.79 -0.13 11.08
C ASN A 253 15.21 -0.74 9.78
N LYS A 254 15.72 -1.89 9.34
CA LYS A 254 15.44 -2.39 7.99
C LYS A 254 13.99 -2.81 7.78
N SER A 255 13.45 -2.51 6.60
CA SER A 255 12.19 -3.06 6.12
C SER A 255 12.30 -4.55 5.78
N PHE A 256 11.24 -5.31 5.96
CA PHE A 256 11.18 -6.72 5.56
C PHE A 256 9.79 -7.14 5.06
N ARG A 257 9.77 -8.20 4.28
CA ARG A 257 8.57 -8.80 3.67
C ARG A 257 8.14 -10.01 4.47
N PHE A 258 6.84 -10.17 4.66
CA PHE A 258 6.23 -11.39 5.17
C PHE A 258 5.83 -12.33 4.03
N TYR A 259 6.09 -13.62 4.23
CA TYR A 259 5.74 -14.69 3.30
C TYR A 259 4.95 -15.78 4.03
N ALA A 260 3.62 -15.77 3.87
CA ALA A 260 2.77 -16.85 4.35
C ALA A 260 2.75 -17.99 3.33
N LYS A 261 3.20 -19.18 3.74
CA LYS A 261 3.34 -20.36 2.88
C LYS A 261 2.93 -21.62 3.62
N SER A 262 2.38 -22.58 2.87
CA SER A 262 2.07 -23.92 3.37
C SER A 262 3.30 -24.67 3.91
N ASP A 263 4.48 -24.36 3.39
CA ASP A 263 5.76 -24.95 3.82
C ASP A 263 6.11 -24.57 5.28
N TYR A 264 5.52 -23.49 5.80
CA TYR A 264 5.69 -23.08 7.20
C TYR A 264 4.47 -23.41 8.04
N SER A 265 3.28 -22.98 7.59
CA SER A 265 2.01 -23.22 8.28
C SER A 265 0.82 -22.94 7.35
N LYS A 266 0.04 -21.88 7.59
CA LYS A 266 -1.04 -21.47 6.69
C LYS A 266 -0.47 -20.70 5.49
N SER A 267 -1.07 -20.89 4.31
CA SER A 267 -0.66 -20.22 3.07
C SER A 267 -1.07 -18.74 2.97
N SER A 268 -1.73 -18.20 4.00
CA SER A 268 -2.15 -16.80 4.08
C SER A 268 -2.28 -16.34 5.53
N LEU A 269 -2.05 -15.05 5.76
CA LEU A 269 -2.41 -14.33 6.97
C LEU A 269 -3.87 -13.89 6.83
N ASN A 270 -4.74 -14.44 7.68
CA ASN A 270 -6.19 -14.21 7.60
C ASN A 270 -6.63 -13.17 8.64
N TYR A 271 -6.52 -11.89 8.29
CA TYR A 271 -6.94 -10.77 9.12
C TYR A 271 -7.25 -9.54 8.26
N LYS A 272 -8.17 -8.68 8.69
CA LYS A 272 -8.47 -7.41 8.03
C LYS A 272 -7.47 -6.34 8.51
N PHE A 273 -6.28 -6.35 7.90
CA PHE A 273 -5.20 -5.42 8.26
C PHE A 273 -5.47 -3.98 7.85
N PHE A 274 -6.24 -3.78 6.77
CA PHE A 274 -6.53 -2.47 6.19
C PHE A 274 -8.03 -2.22 6.28
N LYS A 275 -8.43 -1.03 6.77
CA LYS A 275 -9.83 -0.75 7.10
C LYS A 275 -10.67 -0.49 5.86
N ASP A 276 -10.06 0.10 4.84
CA ASP A 276 -10.73 0.67 3.67
C ASP A 276 -11.10 -0.40 2.62
N TYR A 277 -10.61 -1.64 2.77
CA TYR A 277 -11.00 -2.78 1.92
C TYR A 277 -11.40 -4.01 2.73
N ASP A 278 -12.31 -4.81 2.16
CA ASP A 278 -12.75 -6.07 2.78
C ASP A 278 -11.82 -7.27 2.53
N TYR A 279 -10.62 -7.03 2.00
CA TYR A 279 -9.61 -8.06 1.90
C TYR A 279 -9.12 -8.47 3.30
N ASN A 280 -9.26 -9.75 3.60
CA ASN A 280 -8.88 -10.34 4.88
C ASN A 280 -7.92 -11.53 4.74
N LYS A 281 -7.31 -11.72 3.57
CA LYS A 281 -6.35 -12.82 3.30
C LYS A 281 -5.16 -12.30 2.51
N PHE A 282 -3.96 -12.45 3.07
CA PHE A 282 -2.74 -11.91 2.49
C PHE A 282 -1.66 -12.98 2.46
N LYS A 283 -1.11 -13.26 1.27
CA LYS A 283 0.04 -14.19 1.12
C LYS A 283 1.38 -13.47 1.37
N ARG A 284 1.43 -12.16 1.08
CA ARG A 284 2.59 -11.30 1.24
C ARG A 284 2.18 -9.92 1.72
N LEU A 285 3.00 -9.37 2.60
CA LEU A 285 2.90 -8.02 3.15
C LEU A 285 4.31 -7.47 3.34
N ILE A 286 4.44 -6.16 3.51
CA ILE A 286 5.72 -5.51 3.83
C ILE A 286 5.56 -4.84 5.19
N LEU A 287 6.52 -5.02 6.07
CA LEU A 287 6.69 -4.17 7.25
C LEU A 287 7.79 -3.17 6.91
N ARG A 288 7.38 -1.95 6.54
CA ARG A 288 8.24 -0.91 5.96
C ARG A 288 8.62 0.12 7.02
N ASN A 289 9.90 0.50 7.06
CA ASN A 289 10.44 1.56 7.92
C ASN A 289 10.21 2.98 7.41
N SER A 290 9.31 3.15 6.44
CA SER A 290 9.08 4.38 5.65
C SER A 290 10.14 4.71 4.59
N GLY A 291 11.08 3.81 4.30
CA GLY A 291 12.07 4.01 3.24
C GLY A 291 12.97 5.23 3.51
N ASN A 292 13.15 6.10 2.54
CA ASN A 292 13.92 7.34 2.68
C ASN A 292 13.28 8.34 3.66
N ASP A 293 11.97 8.23 3.91
CA ASP A 293 11.25 9.05 4.90
C ASP A 293 11.48 8.58 6.35
N ALA A 294 12.28 7.54 6.58
CA ALA A 294 12.60 7.02 7.93
C ALA A 294 13.33 8.04 8.83
N TYR A 295 14.05 8.99 8.22
CA TYR A 295 14.74 10.08 8.94
C TYR A 295 13.88 11.33 9.10
N LEU A 296 12.63 11.30 8.62
CA LEU A 296 11.78 12.49 8.45
C LEU A 296 10.41 12.27 9.11
N THR A 297 9.32 12.12 8.34
CA THR A 297 7.95 12.12 8.90
C THR A 297 7.43 10.72 9.25
N MET A 298 8.02 9.68 8.69
CA MET A 298 7.60 8.29 8.75
C MET A 298 6.24 7.92 8.14
N TYR A 299 5.52 8.82 7.48
CA TYR A 299 4.21 8.52 6.86
C TYR A 299 4.08 8.96 5.41
N LYS A 300 5.07 9.64 4.82
CA LYS A 300 4.87 10.42 3.59
C LYS A 300 4.41 9.61 2.38
N ASP A 301 4.99 8.43 2.16
CA ASP A 301 4.51 7.53 1.12
C ASP A 301 3.06 7.10 1.39
N ALA A 302 2.71 6.75 2.64
CA ALA A 302 1.33 6.41 3.00
C ALA A 302 0.35 7.59 2.83
N LEU A 303 0.78 8.82 3.13
CA LEU A 303 0.01 10.04 2.91
C LEU A 303 -0.38 10.16 1.45
N ILE A 304 0.59 10.05 0.55
CA ILE A 304 0.36 10.24 -0.88
C ILE A 304 -0.56 9.16 -1.43
N GLN A 305 -0.38 7.91 -1.00
CA GLN A 305 -1.22 6.77 -1.36
C GLN A 305 -2.67 6.98 -0.87
N THR A 306 -2.85 7.37 0.40
CA THR A 306 -4.17 7.68 0.98
C THR A 306 -4.83 8.89 0.30
N LEU A 307 -4.03 9.90 -0.03
CA LEU A 307 -4.51 11.15 -0.65
C LEU A 307 -5.14 10.89 -2.02
N THR A 308 -4.65 9.87 -2.74
CA THR A 308 -4.92 9.64 -4.16
C THR A 308 -5.56 8.28 -4.46
N ASN A 309 -5.98 7.52 -3.43
CA ASN A 309 -6.57 6.19 -3.60
C ASN A 309 -7.86 6.16 -4.46
N HIS A 310 -8.51 7.31 -4.68
CA HIS A 310 -9.70 7.47 -5.54
C HIS A 310 -9.40 7.78 -7.00
N LEU A 311 -8.11 7.92 -7.36
CA LEU A 311 -7.68 8.17 -8.73
C LEU A 311 -7.62 6.89 -9.57
N ASN A 312 -7.27 7.01 -10.85
CA ASN A 312 -7.33 5.91 -11.82
C ASN A 312 -6.12 4.95 -11.80
N PHE A 313 -5.44 4.74 -10.67
CA PHE A 313 -4.27 3.86 -10.55
C PHE A 313 -4.26 3.09 -9.22
N GLU A 314 -3.51 1.99 -9.18
CA GLU A 314 -3.34 1.19 -7.96
C GLU A 314 -2.53 1.96 -6.91
N THR A 315 -3.00 1.91 -5.67
CA THR A 315 -2.33 2.44 -4.48
C THR A 315 -2.06 1.32 -3.47
N GLN A 316 -1.20 1.61 -2.48
CA GLN A 316 -0.82 0.68 -1.42
C GLN A 316 -1.38 1.11 -0.08
N GLU A 317 -2.21 0.25 0.51
CA GLU A 317 -2.73 0.47 1.86
C GLU A 317 -1.66 0.48 2.95
N TYR A 318 -2.07 1.00 4.10
CA TYR A 318 -1.20 1.31 5.22
C TYR A 318 -1.84 0.99 6.57
N SER A 319 -1.07 0.37 7.46
CA SER A 319 -1.38 0.30 8.89
C SER A 319 -0.10 0.56 9.70
N PRO A 320 -0.04 1.63 10.51
CA PRO A 320 1.08 1.83 11.43
C PRO A 320 1.09 0.74 12.48
N SER A 321 2.27 0.36 12.97
CA SER A 321 2.44 -0.79 13.87
C SER A 321 3.69 -0.67 14.73
N VAL A 322 3.63 -1.21 15.94
CA VAL A 322 4.78 -1.37 16.84
C VAL A 322 5.37 -2.76 16.66
N VAL A 323 6.69 -2.87 16.62
CA VAL A 323 7.39 -4.13 16.39
C VAL A 323 8.25 -4.51 17.59
N PHE A 324 8.19 -5.78 17.98
CA PHE A 324 9.10 -6.44 18.90
C PHE A 324 9.82 -7.58 18.18
N VAL A 325 11.12 -7.74 18.43
CA VAL A 325 11.93 -8.82 17.88
C VAL A 325 12.63 -9.53 19.02
N ASN A 326 12.42 -10.84 19.16
CA ASN A 326 13.01 -11.68 20.21
C ASN A 326 12.95 -11.02 21.59
N SER A 327 11.75 -10.59 21.96
CA SER A 327 11.44 -9.93 23.22
C SER A 327 11.77 -8.44 23.35
N GLU A 328 12.47 -7.79 22.41
CA GLU A 328 12.87 -6.37 22.54
C GLU A 328 12.08 -5.44 21.62
N TYR A 329 11.67 -4.27 22.12
CA TYR A 329 11.09 -3.21 21.30
C TYR A 329 12.04 -2.84 20.16
N TYR A 330 11.54 -2.94 18.93
CA TYR A 330 12.29 -2.66 17.72
C TYR A 330 11.92 -1.32 17.10
N GLY A 331 10.68 -0.85 17.21
CA GLY A 331 10.28 0.45 16.69
C GLY A 331 8.90 0.47 16.04
N VAL A 332 8.46 1.67 15.68
CA VAL A 332 7.32 1.90 14.77
C VAL A 332 7.70 1.56 13.32
N PHE A 333 6.82 0.81 12.67
CA PHE A 333 6.86 0.44 11.25
C PHE A 333 5.48 0.61 10.61
N ASN A 334 5.46 0.53 9.29
CA ASN A 334 4.27 0.64 8.48
C ASN A 334 4.00 -0.68 7.77
N LEU A 335 2.94 -1.37 8.15
CA LEU A 335 2.47 -2.52 7.38
C LEU A 335 1.88 -2.01 6.07
N ARG A 336 2.39 -2.51 4.94
CA ARG A 336 1.97 -2.15 3.59
C ARG A 336 1.60 -3.36 2.77
N GLU A 337 0.76 -3.11 1.78
CA GLU A 337 0.60 -4.03 0.66
C GLU A 337 1.88 -4.10 -0.17
N ARG A 338 2.00 -5.18 -0.95
CA ARG A 338 3.08 -5.34 -1.92
C ARG A 338 2.48 -5.51 -3.30
N PHE A 339 2.85 -4.67 -4.25
CA PHE A 339 2.62 -4.99 -5.65
C PHE A 339 3.53 -6.14 -6.08
N ASP A 340 2.88 -7.24 -6.44
CA ASP A 340 3.47 -8.45 -6.99
C ASP A 340 2.36 -9.33 -7.56
N GLU A 341 2.69 -10.52 -8.05
CA GLU A 341 1.71 -11.42 -8.65
C GLU A 341 0.59 -11.83 -7.67
N LYS A 342 0.84 -11.82 -6.36
CA LYS A 342 -0.16 -12.19 -5.35
C LYS A 342 -1.12 -11.03 -5.09
N TYR A 343 -0.69 -9.78 -5.25
CA TYR A 343 -1.59 -8.63 -5.28
C TYR A 343 -2.54 -8.72 -6.48
N PHE A 344 -2.03 -8.88 -7.69
CA PHE A 344 -2.86 -8.95 -8.90
C PHE A 344 -3.76 -10.20 -8.92
N GLU A 345 -3.30 -11.34 -8.38
CA GLU A 345 -4.14 -12.52 -8.16
C GLU A 345 -5.31 -12.23 -7.21
N ARG A 346 -5.05 -11.55 -6.09
CA ARG A 346 -6.08 -11.26 -5.07
C ARG A 346 -7.10 -10.22 -5.56
N VAL A 347 -6.60 -9.14 -6.14
CA VAL A 347 -7.36 -7.93 -6.51
C VAL A 347 -8.07 -8.12 -7.84
N TYR A 348 -7.34 -8.57 -8.87
CA TYR A 348 -7.85 -8.70 -10.23
C TYR A 348 -8.11 -10.15 -10.67
N ASN A 349 -7.78 -11.15 -9.84
CA ASN A 349 -7.87 -12.56 -10.25
C ASN A 349 -7.06 -12.84 -11.53
N ILE A 350 -5.90 -12.18 -11.67
CA ILE A 350 -4.95 -12.40 -12.76
C ILE A 350 -3.80 -13.24 -12.21
N LYS A 351 -3.54 -14.39 -12.84
CA LYS A 351 -2.46 -15.28 -12.42
C LYS A 351 -1.10 -14.76 -12.86
N GLU A 352 -0.05 -15.21 -12.18
CA GLU A 352 1.34 -14.86 -12.46
C GLU A 352 1.75 -15.05 -13.93
N ASN A 353 1.24 -16.09 -14.60
CA ASN A 353 1.52 -16.37 -16.01
C ASN A 353 0.64 -15.58 -17.00
N GLU A 354 -0.30 -14.76 -16.51
CA GLU A 354 -1.26 -13.98 -17.30
C GLU A 354 -1.00 -12.47 -17.23
N ILE A 355 0.06 -12.04 -16.52
CA ILE A 355 0.40 -10.63 -16.30
C ILE A 355 1.80 -10.32 -16.84
N ASP A 356 1.95 -9.16 -17.44
CA ASP A 356 3.24 -8.47 -17.53
C ASP A 356 3.22 -7.37 -16.46
N PHE A 357 4.17 -7.40 -15.53
CA PHE A 357 4.38 -6.37 -14.50
C PHE A 357 5.86 -5.96 -14.53
N LEU A 358 6.09 -4.76 -15.04
CA LEU A 358 7.40 -4.29 -15.43
C LEU A 358 7.75 -3.00 -14.69
N GLU A 359 9.05 -2.77 -14.52
CA GLU A 359 9.61 -1.56 -13.92
C GLU A 359 10.54 -0.86 -14.92
N ASN A 360 10.55 0.48 -14.88
CA ASN A 360 11.44 1.34 -15.64
C ASN A 360 11.38 1.08 -17.16
N GLU A 361 12.48 0.72 -17.84
CA GLU A 361 12.48 0.45 -19.29
C GLU A 361 11.92 -0.94 -19.68
N GLY A 362 11.05 -1.52 -18.86
CA GLY A 362 10.54 -2.88 -19.09
C GLY A 362 11.43 -3.97 -18.49
N PHE A 363 12.28 -3.63 -17.52
CA PHE A 363 12.95 -4.66 -16.72
C PHE A 363 11.87 -5.35 -15.88
N GLY A 364 11.46 -6.54 -16.33
CA GLY A 364 10.31 -7.23 -15.78
C GLY A 364 10.57 -7.77 -14.38
N ASP A 365 9.71 -7.38 -13.44
CA ASP A 365 9.57 -8.09 -12.18
C ASP A 365 8.84 -9.44 -12.43
N ILE A 366 7.85 -9.44 -13.34
CA ILE A 366 7.06 -10.60 -13.81
C ILE A 366 6.68 -10.42 -15.30
N GLY A 367 6.78 -11.47 -16.12
CA GLY A 367 6.39 -11.43 -17.55
C GLY A 367 7.55 -11.02 -18.47
N ASP A 368 7.24 -10.41 -19.63
CA ASP A 368 8.26 -9.95 -20.58
C ASP A 368 7.93 -8.57 -21.21
N PRO A 369 8.95 -7.83 -21.67
CA PRO A 369 8.76 -6.48 -22.19
C PRO A 369 8.37 -6.40 -23.67
N ILE A 370 8.07 -7.53 -24.35
CA ILE A 370 7.93 -7.55 -25.82
C ILE A 370 6.82 -6.58 -26.28
N ALA A 371 5.62 -6.71 -25.72
CA ALA A 371 4.49 -5.85 -26.10
C ALA A 371 4.67 -4.38 -25.69
N TYR A 372 5.43 -4.12 -24.62
CA TYR A 372 5.77 -2.76 -24.21
C TYR A 372 6.76 -2.14 -25.20
N ASN A 373 7.82 -2.86 -25.55
CA ASN A 373 8.84 -2.41 -26.50
C ASN A 373 8.25 -2.16 -27.89
N GLU A 374 7.33 -3.02 -28.36
CA GLU A 374 6.60 -2.79 -29.62
C GLU A 374 5.77 -1.50 -29.58
N LEU A 375 5.10 -1.23 -28.46
CA LEU A 375 4.32 -0.01 -28.27
C LEU A 375 5.20 1.25 -28.21
N MET A 376 6.29 1.23 -27.45
CA MET A 376 7.23 2.37 -27.39
C MET A 376 7.85 2.66 -28.76
N ASN A 377 8.28 1.61 -29.48
CA ASN A 377 8.76 1.73 -30.86
C ASN A 377 7.70 2.35 -31.80
N PHE A 378 6.43 1.98 -31.66
CA PHE A 378 5.35 2.58 -32.44
C PHE A 378 5.22 4.07 -32.12
N ILE A 379 5.18 4.43 -30.84
CA ILE A 379 5.02 5.82 -30.39
C ILE A 379 6.18 6.71 -30.86
N GLU A 380 7.42 6.22 -30.80
CA GLU A 380 8.60 6.96 -31.26
C GLU A 380 8.59 7.23 -32.76
N LYS A 381 8.13 6.25 -33.55
CA LYS A 381 8.21 6.29 -35.03
C LYS A 381 7.00 6.94 -35.69
N ASN A 382 5.94 7.24 -34.94
CA ASN A 382 4.68 7.73 -35.48
C ASN A 382 4.25 9.05 -34.86
N ASP A 383 3.61 9.89 -35.68
CA ASP A 383 3.05 11.16 -35.27
C ASP A 383 1.70 10.95 -34.57
N LEU A 384 1.65 11.21 -33.25
CA LEU A 384 0.44 11.03 -32.44
C LEU A 384 -0.56 12.19 -32.56
N THR A 385 -0.24 13.25 -33.31
CA THR A 385 -1.24 14.27 -33.67
C THR A 385 -2.26 13.73 -34.68
N LYS A 386 -1.93 12.62 -35.37
CA LYS A 386 -2.83 11.93 -36.29
C LYS A 386 -3.85 11.06 -35.55
N PRO A 387 -5.17 11.18 -35.85
CA PRO A 387 -6.22 10.43 -35.15
C PRO A 387 -6.04 8.91 -35.17
N GLU A 388 -5.56 8.33 -36.27
CA GLU A 388 -5.35 6.89 -36.41
C GLU A 388 -4.29 6.35 -35.44
N ASN A 389 -3.19 7.09 -35.27
CA ASN A 389 -2.10 6.71 -34.37
C ASN A 389 -2.51 6.92 -32.91
N TYR A 390 -3.14 8.06 -32.62
CA TYR A 390 -3.71 8.34 -31.29
C TYR A 390 -4.70 7.25 -30.85
N ASN A 391 -5.61 6.85 -31.74
CA ASN A 391 -6.60 5.80 -31.50
C ASN A 391 -5.99 4.39 -31.40
N TYR A 392 -4.84 4.15 -32.03
CA TYR A 392 -4.10 2.91 -31.83
C TYR A 392 -3.51 2.86 -30.41
N VAL A 393 -2.85 3.94 -29.98
CA VAL A 393 -2.24 4.03 -28.64
C VAL A 393 -3.30 4.00 -27.54
N SER A 394 -4.47 4.62 -27.74
CA SER A 394 -5.57 4.63 -26.76
C SER A 394 -6.19 3.25 -26.50
N LYS A 395 -5.95 2.27 -27.38
CA LYS A 395 -6.32 0.86 -27.21
C LYS A 395 -5.25 0.05 -26.48
N LYS A 396 -4.04 0.61 -26.32
CA LYS A 396 -2.89 -0.04 -25.68
C LYS A 396 -2.57 0.55 -24.31
N ILE A 397 -2.85 1.83 -24.10
CA ILE A 397 -2.67 2.55 -22.82
C ILE A 397 -4.03 3.00 -22.29
N ASP A 398 -4.22 2.86 -20.99
CA ASP A 398 -5.30 3.51 -20.28
C ASP A 398 -4.95 4.99 -20.02
N PHE A 399 -5.45 5.90 -20.86
CA PHE A 399 -5.09 7.33 -20.76
C PHE A 399 -5.57 7.99 -19.47
N ASP A 400 -6.67 7.56 -18.87
CA ASP A 400 -7.15 8.16 -17.62
C ASP A 400 -6.25 7.75 -16.45
N ASN A 401 -5.81 6.48 -16.43
CA ASN A 401 -4.76 6.00 -15.52
C ASN A 401 -3.45 6.78 -15.72
N LEU A 402 -2.96 6.88 -16.96
CA LEU A 402 -1.70 7.55 -17.27
C LEU A 402 -1.72 9.03 -16.84
N ILE A 403 -2.80 9.74 -17.16
CA ILE A 403 -2.96 11.16 -16.79
C ILE A 403 -2.94 11.31 -15.26
N ASP A 404 -3.74 10.53 -14.54
CA ASP A 404 -3.79 10.59 -13.08
C ASP A 404 -2.44 10.23 -12.42
N TYR A 405 -1.72 9.25 -12.96
CA TYR A 405 -0.40 8.87 -12.48
C TYR A 405 0.62 10.01 -12.69
N PHE A 406 0.78 10.50 -13.92
CA PHE A 406 1.74 11.56 -14.23
C PHE A 406 1.44 12.85 -13.47
N LEU A 407 0.16 13.27 -13.40
CA LEU A 407 -0.18 14.48 -12.66
C LEU A 407 0.10 14.32 -11.16
N THR A 408 -0.10 13.13 -10.60
CA THR A 408 0.17 12.86 -9.18
C THR A 408 1.66 12.99 -8.90
N GLU A 409 2.50 12.30 -9.67
CA GLU A 409 3.97 12.38 -9.58
C GLU A 409 4.49 13.82 -9.73
N ILE A 410 3.92 14.58 -10.67
CA ILE A 410 4.23 16.00 -10.86
C ILE A 410 3.76 16.84 -9.67
N TYR A 411 2.53 16.65 -9.19
CA TYR A 411 1.98 17.45 -8.09
C TYR A 411 2.77 17.22 -6.80
N ILE A 412 3.04 15.96 -6.43
CA ILE A 412 3.79 15.63 -5.22
C ILE A 412 5.26 16.04 -5.35
N GLY A 413 5.77 16.22 -6.56
CA GLY A 413 7.15 16.59 -6.79
C GLY A 413 8.12 15.49 -6.40
N ASN A 414 8.00 14.33 -7.05
CA ASN A 414 8.84 13.17 -6.76
C ASN A 414 10.24 13.31 -7.38
N ASP A 415 11.26 13.41 -6.52
CA ASP A 415 12.65 13.58 -6.94
C ASP A 415 13.32 12.33 -7.52
N ASP A 416 12.76 11.14 -7.33
CA ASP A 416 13.34 9.91 -7.86
C ASP A 416 12.63 9.39 -9.13
N TRP A 417 11.57 10.08 -9.57
CA TRP A 417 10.81 9.79 -10.79
C TRP A 417 11.12 10.84 -11.89
N PRO A 418 11.04 10.55 -13.22
CA PRO A 418 10.48 9.36 -13.89
C PRO A 418 11.45 8.25 -14.26
N ALA A 419 12.77 8.45 -14.07
CA ALA A 419 13.78 7.47 -14.44
C ALA A 419 13.81 6.24 -13.51
N ASN A 420 13.33 6.38 -12.27
CA ASN A 420 13.10 5.29 -11.33
C ASN A 420 11.64 5.29 -10.86
N ASN A 421 11.28 4.25 -10.09
CA ASN A 421 9.97 4.06 -9.45
C ASN A 421 8.79 4.08 -10.43
N ASN A 422 9.04 3.68 -11.68
CA ASN A 422 8.06 3.65 -12.74
C ASN A 422 7.59 2.21 -13.00
N GLU A 423 6.52 1.79 -12.33
CA GLU A 423 5.96 0.44 -12.47
C GLU A 423 4.63 0.45 -13.22
N PHE A 424 4.45 -0.56 -14.07
CA PHE A 424 3.25 -0.68 -14.90
C PHE A 424 2.93 -2.13 -15.24
N TRP A 425 1.65 -2.39 -15.48
CA TRP A 425 1.12 -3.73 -15.68
C TRP A 425 0.11 -3.81 -16.80
N ARG A 426 -0.05 -5.01 -17.35
CA ARG A 426 -1.19 -5.40 -18.17
C ARG A 426 -1.51 -6.87 -18.01
N LYS A 427 -2.76 -7.25 -18.31
CA LYS A 427 -3.08 -8.63 -18.64
C LYS A 427 -2.59 -8.99 -20.04
N ARG A 428 -2.05 -10.20 -20.22
CA ARG A 428 -1.50 -10.71 -21.49
C ARG A 428 -2.61 -11.15 -22.46
N VAL A 429 -3.44 -10.21 -22.90
CA VAL A 429 -4.54 -10.40 -23.86
C VAL A 429 -4.58 -9.25 -24.86
N ASP A 430 -5.28 -9.45 -25.98
CA ASP A 430 -5.59 -8.38 -26.92
C ASP A 430 -6.63 -7.40 -26.35
N TYR A 431 -6.68 -6.20 -26.94
CA TYR A 431 -7.61 -5.16 -26.49
C TYR A 431 -9.07 -5.58 -26.68
N ASP A 432 -9.82 -5.57 -25.59
CA ASP A 432 -11.28 -5.77 -25.58
C ASP A 432 -11.96 -4.62 -24.83
N VAL A 433 -12.70 -3.79 -25.57
CA VAL A 433 -13.47 -2.65 -25.04
C VAL A 433 -14.57 -3.07 -24.06
N ASN A 434 -15.02 -4.32 -24.12
CA ASN A 434 -16.08 -4.83 -23.25
C ASN A 434 -15.52 -5.52 -21.99
N ALA A 435 -14.21 -5.76 -21.94
CA ALA A 435 -13.58 -6.39 -20.80
C ALA A 435 -13.65 -5.48 -19.55
N PRO A 436 -13.63 -6.06 -18.35
CA PRO A 436 -13.53 -5.28 -17.12
C PRO A 436 -12.20 -4.54 -17.05
N TYR A 437 -12.17 -3.50 -16.22
CA TYR A 437 -10.93 -2.83 -15.85
C TYR A 437 -9.87 -3.85 -15.41
N GLY A 438 -8.65 -3.71 -15.93
CA GLY A 438 -7.55 -4.64 -15.67
C GLY A 438 -7.52 -5.90 -16.57
N HIS A 439 -8.58 -6.19 -17.32
CA HIS A 439 -8.69 -7.39 -18.16
C HIS A 439 -8.76 -7.09 -19.66
N ASP A 440 -8.69 -5.82 -20.04
CA ASP A 440 -8.81 -5.32 -21.41
C ASP A 440 -7.48 -5.28 -22.18
N GLY A 441 -6.38 -5.79 -21.62
CA GLY A 441 -5.08 -5.81 -22.30
C GLY A 441 -4.35 -4.46 -22.35
N LYS A 442 -4.89 -3.40 -21.74
CA LYS A 442 -4.22 -2.09 -21.65
C LYS A 442 -3.12 -2.06 -20.57
N TRP A 443 -2.07 -1.31 -20.86
CA TRP A 443 -1.05 -0.90 -19.90
C TRP A 443 -1.58 0.15 -18.92
N ARG A 444 -1.24 -0.04 -17.65
CA ARG A 444 -1.61 0.81 -16.51
C ARG A 444 -0.43 0.97 -15.57
N TRP A 445 -0.25 2.16 -15.03
CA TRP A 445 0.77 2.51 -14.05
C TRP A 445 0.22 2.36 -12.64
N VAL A 446 1.10 1.95 -11.73
CA VAL A 446 0.82 1.86 -10.28
C VAL A 446 1.64 2.92 -9.55
N LEU A 447 1.10 3.48 -8.47
CA LEU A 447 1.83 4.46 -7.69
C LEU A 447 2.69 3.73 -6.64
N LYS A 448 4.02 3.84 -6.73
CA LYS A 448 4.95 3.15 -5.83
C LYS A 448 6.11 4.09 -5.45
N ASP A 449 6.56 3.96 -4.21
CA ASP A 449 7.79 4.58 -3.70
C ASP A 449 7.81 6.10 -3.85
N THR A 450 6.86 6.75 -3.19
CA THR A 450 6.68 8.20 -3.25
C THR A 450 7.32 8.91 -2.05
N ASP A 451 8.30 8.28 -1.39
CA ASP A 451 8.95 8.83 -0.19
C ASP A 451 9.92 10.00 -0.47
N PHE A 452 10.18 10.29 -1.74
CA PHE A 452 10.78 11.53 -2.23
C PHE A 452 9.76 12.59 -2.69
N GLY A 453 8.47 12.27 -2.73
CA GLY A 453 7.41 13.26 -2.96
C GLY A 453 7.16 14.11 -1.71
N MET A 454 6.67 15.33 -1.88
CA MET A 454 6.36 16.30 -0.82
C MET A 454 7.53 16.48 0.16
N PHE A 455 8.76 16.45 -0.34
CA PHE A 455 9.95 16.42 0.50
C PHE A 455 9.97 17.64 1.45
N PRO A 456 10.20 17.45 2.76
CA PRO A 456 10.06 18.50 3.76
C PRO A 456 11.25 19.46 3.75
N ASN A 457 11.36 20.23 2.66
CA ASN A 457 12.25 21.38 2.53
C ASN A 457 11.46 22.63 2.15
N ASP A 458 12.02 23.81 2.37
CA ASP A 458 11.29 25.08 2.30
C ASP A 458 11.04 25.59 0.86
N GLU A 459 11.48 24.85 -0.16
CA GLU A 459 11.44 25.30 -1.57
C GLU A 459 10.88 24.27 -2.56
N ASN A 460 10.70 23.00 -2.19
CA ASN A 460 10.28 21.93 -3.11
C ASN A 460 8.95 22.29 -3.82
N TYR A 461 8.01 22.93 -3.12
CA TYR A 461 6.73 23.34 -3.72
C TYR A 461 6.89 24.30 -4.92
N LYS A 462 8.03 25.01 -5.05
CA LYS A 462 8.36 25.92 -6.15
C LYS A 462 8.97 25.21 -7.37
N VAL A 463 9.42 23.96 -7.23
CA VAL A 463 10.13 23.24 -8.30
C VAL A 463 9.14 22.77 -9.36
N ASN A 464 9.47 23.00 -10.63
CA ASN A 464 8.61 22.62 -11.75
C ASN A 464 8.91 21.20 -12.24
N TYR A 465 8.26 20.22 -11.61
CA TYR A 465 8.36 18.80 -11.98
C TYR A 465 7.73 18.45 -13.33
N LEU A 466 6.96 19.35 -13.96
CA LEU A 466 6.46 19.12 -15.33
C LEU A 466 7.60 19.16 -16.36
N TYR A 467 8.61 20.02 -16.16
CA TYR A 467 9.81 19.97 -16.99
C TYR A 467 10.54 18.65 -16.81
N LYS A 468 10.73 18.19 -15.57
CA LYS A 468 11.34 16.89 -15.29
C LYS A 468 10.57 15.72 -15.92
N ALA A 469 9.23 15.75 -15.83
CA ALA A 469 8.35 14.75 -16.42
C ALA A 469 8.42 14.68 -17.96
N THR A 470 8.90 15.74 -18.62
CA THR A 470 8.96 15.87 -20.08
C THR A 470 10.37 15.94 -20.63
N ASP A 471 11.38 15.94 -19.75
CA ASP A 471 12.78 15.96 -20.14
C ASP A 471 13.21 14.55 -20.56
N ILE A 472 13.55 14.43 -21.84
CA ILE A 472 14.03 13.19 -22.48
C ILE A 472 15.57 13.10 -22.46
N THR A 473 16.26 14.06 -21.85
CA THR A 473 17.74 14.15 -21.79
C THR A 473 18.32 13.71 -20.46
N ILE A 474 17.50 13.34 -19.47
CA ILE A 474 17.90 13.16 -18.06
C ILE A 474 18.99 12.10 -17.84
N LEU A 475 19.31 11.17 -18.75
CA LEU A 475 20.51 10.31 -18.63
C LEU A 475 21.12 9.91 -19.99
N PRO A 476 22.46 9.81 -20.11
CA PRO A 476 23.15 9.45 -21.35
C PRO A 476 23.05 7.96 -21.77
N HIS A 477 22.22 7.14 -21.10
CA HIS A 477 22.16 5.68 -21.33
C HIS A 477 20.74 5.07 -21.44
N SER A 478 19.68 5.87 -21.58
CA SER A 478 18.29 5.34 -21.62
C SER A 478 17.35 6.35 -22.29
N ASN A 479 16.67 5.95 -23.37
CA ASN A 479 15.95 6.90 -24.22
C ASN A 479 14.44 7.02 -23.95
N HIS A 480 13.78 6.22 -23.09
CA HIS A 480 12.31 6.04 -23.25
C HIS A 480 11.41 6.02 -22.00
N TYR A 481 11.83 6.45 -20.80
CA TYR A 481 10.97 6.36 -19.58
C TYR A 481 9.64 7.12 -19.66
N ASN A 482 9.63 8.27 -20.34
CA ASN A 482 8.52 9.22 -20.41
C ASN A 482 8.16 9.58 -21.86
N ILE A 483 8.75 8.92 -22.86
CA ILE A 483 8.55 9.27 -24.29
C ILE A 483 7.07 9.18 -24.69
N HIS A 484 6.35 8.18 -24.15
CA HIS A 484 4.92 8.02 -24.39
C HIS A 484 4.12 9.23 -23.91
N PHE A 485 4.44 9.77 -22.74
CA PHE A 485 3.79 10.96 -22.21
C PHE A 485 4.12 12.20 -23.04
N VAL A 486 5.40 12.41 -23.37
CA VAL A 486 5.85 13.54 -24.20
C VAL A 486 5.16 13.53 -25.56
N LYS A 487 5.15 12.38 -26.24
CA LYS A 487 4.50 12.21 -27.55
C LYS A 487 2.98 12.40 -27.48
N LEU A 488 2.34 11.96 -26.40
CA LEU A 488 0.90 12.19 -26.20
C LEU A 488 0.58 13.67 -25.96
N LEU A 489 1.43 14.42 -25.27
CA LEU A 489 1.26 15.87 -25.09
C LEU A 489 1.35 16.68 -26.39
N GLU A 490 1.93 16.13 -27.46
CA GLU A 490 1.89 16.75 -28.80
C GLU A 490 0.45 16.79 -29.36
N ASN A 491 -0.39 15.82 -28.99
CA ASN A 491 -1.80 15.77 -29.39
C ASN A 491 -2.66 16.73 -28.55
N ILE A 492 -3.39 17.63 -29.21
CA ILE A 492 -4.17 18.69 -28.54
C ILE A 492 -5.31 18.15 -27.66
N GLU A 493 -5.93 17.03 -28.04
CA GLU A 493 -7.00 16.41 -27.26
C GLU A 493 -6.44 15.88 -25.93
N PHE A 494 -5.33 15.13 -25.98
CA PHE A 494 -4.68 14.62 -24.79
C PHE A 494 -4.13 15.75 -23.91
N ARG A 495 -3.49 16.75 -24.52
CA ARG A 495 -2.98 17.93 -23.80
C ARG A 495 -4.09 18.64 -23.04
N ASN A 496 -5.22 18.92 -23.68
CA ASN A 496 -6.35 19.59 -23.04
C ASN A 496 -6.95 18.72 -21.93
N ARG A 497 -7.06 17.39 -22.14
CA ARG A 497 -7.48 16.45 -21.09
C ARG A 497 -6.54 16.49 -19.88
N PHE A 498 -5.23 16.46 -20.11
CA PHE A 498 -4.23 16.53 -19.04
C PHE A 498 -4.36 17.84 -18.24
N ILE A 499 -4.41 19.00 -18.92
CA ILE A 499 -4.53 20.31 -18.27
C ILE A 499 -5.84 20.41 -17.47
N ASN A 500 -6.97 20.05 -18.09
CA ASN A 500 -8.28 20.07 -17.43
C ASN A 500 -8.34 19.12 -16.24
N ARG A 501 -7.78 17.90 -16.36
CA ARG A 501 -7.74 16.95 -15.24
C ARG A 501 -6.85 17.45 -14.11
N PHE A 502 -5.75 18.15 -14.42
CA PHE A 502 -4.94 18.81 -13.39
C PHE A 502 -5.74 19.90 -12.66
N SER A 503 -6.45 20.77 -13.40
CA SER A 503 -7.36 21.76 -12.80
C SER A 503 -8.45 21.12 -11.96
N ASP A 504 -9.10 20.06 -12.45
CA ASP A 504 -10.12 19.30 -11.73
C ASP A 504 -9.59 18.84 -10.37
N LEU A 505 -8.38 18.28 -10.31
CA LEU A 505 -7.79 17.76 -9.07
C LEU A 505 -7.23 18.85 -8.15
N LEU A 506 -6.76 19.99 -8.67
CA LEU A 506 -6.42 21.16 -7.86
C LEU A 506 -7.65 21.78 -7.18
N ASN A 507 -8.83 21.67 -7.81
CA ASN A 507 -10.10 22.12 -7.25
C ASN A 507 -10.82 21.06 -6.40
N THR A 508 -10.21 19.88 -6.17
CA THR A 508 -10.84 18.78 -5.43
C THR A 508 -9.84 18.04 -4.54
N THR A 509 -9.06 17.14 -5.13
CA THR A 509 -8.15 16.21 -4.45
C THR A 509 -7.03 16.90 -3.69
N PHE A 510 -6.47 17.95 -4.29
CA PHE A 510 -5.28 18.65 -3.83
C PHE A 510 -5.59 20.01 -3.17
N ILE A 511 -6.84 20.22 -2.73
CA ILE A 511 -7.19 21.37 -1.92
C ILE A 511 -6.35 21.36 -0.63
N PRO A 512 -5.67 22.47 -0.25
CA PRO A 512 -4.79 22.52 0.91
C PRO A 512 -5.41 21.96 2.20
N ASP A 513 -6.63 22.37 2.53
CA ASP A 513 -7.30 21.96 3.76
C ASP A 513 -7.54 20.44 3.81
N ARG A 514 -7.85 19.81 2.67
CA ARG A 514 -7.98 18.36 2.57
C ARG A 514 -6.64 17.68 2.83
N VAL A 515 -5.58 18.12 2.15
CA VAL A 515 -4.24 17.52 2.27
C VAL A 515 -3.74 17.64 3.73
N ILE A 516 -3.89 18.83 4.33
CA ILE A 516 -3.49 19.09 5.72
C ILE A 516 -4.30 18.24 6.70
N LYS A 517 -5.61 18.07 6.49
CA LYS A 517 -6.44 17.21 7.34
C LYS A 517 -5.98 15.75 7.33
N ILE A 518 -5.48 15.24 6.21
CA ILE A 518 -4.93 13.88 6.13
C ILE A 518 -3.57 13.82 6.83
N ILE A 519 -2.70 14.82 6.64
CA ILE A 519 -1.43 14.97 7.38
C ILE A 519 -1.68 14.92 8.90
N ASP A 520 -2.65 15.69 9.39
CA ASP A 520 -2.95 15.78 10.82
C ASP A 520 -3.48 14.46 11.39
N LYS A 521 -4.29 13.73 10.62
CA LYS A 521 -4.73 12.37 11.00
C LYS A 521 -3.56 11.40 11.12
N MET A 522 -2.61 11.44 10.19
CA MET A 522 -1.43 10.58 10.23
C MET A 522 -0.49 10.93 11.38
N LYS A 523 -0.25 12.23 11.62
CA LYS A 523 0.47 12.71 12.81
C LYS A 523 -0.18 12.16 14.07
N GLN A 524 -1.50 12.35 14.23
CA GLN A 524 -2.23 11.93 15.42
C GLN A 524 -2.12 10.42 15.68
N ALA A 525 -2.11 9.61 14.62
CA ALA A 525 -2.00 8.15 14.73
C ALA A 525 -0.60 7.67 15.16
N LEU A 526 0.47 8.42 14.87
CA LEU A 526 1.85 8.04 15.17
C LEU A 526 2.39 8.69 16.46
N GLU A 527 1.91 9.88 16.79
CA GLU A 527 2.44 10.74 17.86
C GLU A 527 2.63 10.02 19.22
N PRO A 528 1.73 9.13 19.68
CA PRO A 528 1.92 8.44 20.97
C PRO A 528 3.17 7.54 21.01
N GLU A 529 3.60 7.00 19.88
CA GLU A 529 4.72 6.03 19.79
C GLU A 529 6.04 6.65 19.32
N MET A 530 6.02 7.88 18.80
CA MET A 530 7.20 8.48 18.17
C MET A 530 8.37 8.72 19.12
N GLN A 531 8.13 9.09 20.38
CA GLN A 531 9.21 9.30 21.35
C GLN A 531 10.03 8.01 21.55
N GLU A 532 9.37 6.87 21.74
CA GLU A 532 10.03 5.57 21.94
C GLU A 532 10.77 5.11 20.67
N HIS A 533 10.19 5.34 19.48
CA HIS A 533 10.87 5.10 18.20
C HIS A 533 12.15 5.95 18.07
N ILE A 534 12.06 7.24 18.36
CA ILE A 534 13.17 8.19 18.28
C ILE A 534 14.29 7.82 19.24
N ASP A 535 13.95 7.44 20.47
CA ASP A 535 14.97 7.06 21.45
C ASP A 535 15.68 5.74 21.09
N ARG A 536 14.97 4.82 20.43
CA ARG A 536 15.55 3.57 19.92
C ARG A 536 16.54 3.79 18.78
N TRP A 537 16.23 4.68 17.82
CA TRP A 537 16.98 4.77 16.56
C TRP A 537 17.77 6.05 16.36
N LYS A 538 17.34 7.19 16.91
CA LYS A 538 17.89 8.54 16.68
C LYS A 538 18.12 8.87 15.20
N MET A 539 17.35 8.26 14.30
CA MET A 539 17.30 8.62 12.89
C MET A 539 16.59 9.96 12.71
N ILE A 540 15.55 10.20 13.49
CA ILE A 540 14.99 11.53 13.71
C ILE A 540 15.60 12.06 15.02
N GLY A 541 16.10 13.30 15.02
CA GLY A 541 16.85 13.84 16.17
C GLY A 541 16.02 13.96 17.45
N SER A 542 14.78 14.43 17.31
CA SER A 542 13.86 14.67 18.42
C SER A 542 12.40 14.71 17.95
N VAL A 543 11.45 14.69 18.90
CA VAL A 543 10.02 14.92 18.59
C VAL A 543 9.79 16.32 18.02
N GLU A 544 10.61 17.31 18.40
CA GLU A 544 10.58 18.65 17.82
C GLU A 544 11.00 18.63 16.35
N ASP A 545 12.09 17.94 16.00
CA ASP A 545 12.51 17.76 14.60
C ASP A 545 11.44 17.06 13.77
N TRP A 546 10.82 16.01 14.33
CA TRP A 546 9.69 15.32 13.70
C TRP A 546 8.54 16.29 13.38
N ASN A 547 8.11 17.09 14.36
CA ASN A 547 7.07 18.10 14.18
C ASN A 547 7.47 19.17 13.14
N ASN A 548 8.75 19.56 13.09
CA ASN A 548 9.27 20.49 12.10
C ASN A 548 9.18 19.92 10.67
N TYR A 549 9.52 18.64 10.46
CA TYR A 549 9.35 18.01 9.16
C TYR A 549 7.88 17.95 8.73
N ILE A 550 6.97 17.64 9.66
CA ILE A 550 5.53 17.66 9.40
C ILE A 550 5.04 19.04 8.96
N GLU A 551 5.49 20.10 9.65
CA GLU A 551 5.10 21.46 9.29
C GLU A 551 5.62 21.87 7.91
N LYS A 552 6.80 21.41 7.51
CA LYS A 552 7.30 21.60 6.13
C LYS A 552 6.44 20.89 5.09
N THR A 553 5.93 19.68 5.40
CA THR A 553 4.97 19.00 4.52
C THR A 553 3.62 19.74 4.46
N ARG A 554 3.14 20.34 5.56
CA ARG A 554 1.96 21.23 5.53
C ARG A 554 2.24 22.48 4.68
N ASN A 555 3.43 23.07 4.81
CA ASN A 555 3.83 24.23 4.02
C ASN A 555 3.85 23.91 2.52
N PHE A 556 4.34 22.72 2.13
CA PHE A 556 4.21 22.24 0.76
C PHE A 556 2.74 22.22 0.31
N ALA A 557 1.84 21.60 1.09
CA ALA A 557 0.42 21.50 0.75
C ALA A 557 -0.28 22.86 0.58
N ARG A 558 0.08 23.86 1.41
CA ARG A 558 -0.48 25.22 1.32
C ARG A 558 -0.09 25.94 0.02
N ASN A 559 1.17 25.81 -0.39
CA ASN A 559 1.73 26.61 -1.47
C ASN A 559 1.68 25.91 -2.83
N ARG A 560 1.78 24.57 -2.86
CA ARG A 560 1.93 23.79 -4.10
C ARG A 560 0.84 24.07 -5.15
N PRO A 561 -0.46 24.20 -4.81
CA PRO A 561 -1.50 24.43 -5.81
C PRO A 561 -1.31 25.71 -6.63
N GLN A 562 -0.86 26.81 -6.00
CA GLN A 562 -0.61 28.06 -6.72
C GLN A 562 0.56 27.91 -7.70
N TYR A 563 1.70 27.42 -7.22
CA TYR A 563 2.89 27.18 -8.05
C TYR A 563 2.60 26.20 -9.18
N GLN A 564 1.81 25.16 -8.94
CA GLN A 564 1.43 24.20 -9.98
C GLN A 564 0.60 24.85 -11.08
N LYS A 565 -0.27 25.82 -10.76
CA LYS A 565 -0.98 26.60 -11.78
C LYS A 565 -0.02 27.45 -12.62
N GLU A 566 0.95 28.09 -11.98
CA GLU A 566 1.99 28.89 -12.66
C GLU A 566 2.86 28.01 -13.56
N HIS A 567 3.25 26.82 -13.10
CA HIS A 567 4.01 25.83 -13.88
C HIS A 567 3.27 25.39 -15.15
N LEU A 568 1.97 25.08 -15.03
CA LEU A 568 1.13 24.70 -16.17
C LEU A 568 0.99 25.87 -17.16
N SER A 569 0.73 27.09 -16.66
CA SER A 569 0.65 28.29 -17.50
C SER A 569 1.93 28.52 -18.28
N ASN A 570 3.08 28.49 -17.62
CA ASN A 570 4.37 28.76 -18.24
C ASN A 570 4.76 27.66 -19.24
N PHE A 571 4.56 26.39 -18.87
CA PHE A 571 4.94 25.26 -19.71
C PHE A 571 4.12 25.18 -21.01
N PHE A 572 2.80 25.36 -20.91
CA PHE A 572 1.90 25.30 -22.06
C PHE A 572 1.61 26.65 -22.72
N ASN A 573 2.24 27.74 -22.23
CA ASN A 573 2.01 29.11 -22.68
C ASN A 573 0.52 29.52 -22.64
N LEU A 574 -0.12 29.30 -21.49
CA LEU A 574 -1.55 29.58 -21.29
C LEU A 574 -1.77 31.05 -20.93
N GLU A 575 -2.92 31.61 -21.33
CA GLU A 575 -3.30 33.02 -21.12
C GLU A 575 -3.74 33.35 -19.67
N GLY A 576 -3.30 32.54 -18.71
CA GLY A 576 -3.70 32.59 -17.32
C GLY A 576 -5.00 31.82 -17.02
N ASN A 577 -5.64 32.17 -15.90
CA ASN A 577 -6.78 31.44 -15.36
C ASN A 577 -8.03 32.32 -15.30
N TYR A 578 -9.18 31.67 -15.20
CA TYR A 578 -10.45 32.27 -14.82
C TYR A 578 -11.12 31.43 -13.73
N LYS A 579 -11.96 32.07 -12.92
CA LYS A 579 -12.81 31.36 -11.96
C LYS A 579 -14.11 30.94 -12.65
N LEU A 580 -14.36 29.64 -12.70
CA LEU A 580 -15.65 29.07 -13.08
C LEU A 580 -16.52 28.98 -11.83
N THR A 581 -17.76 29.46 -11.89
CA THR A 581 -18.78 29.25 -10.87
C THR A 581 -19.95 28.50 -11.50
N THR A 582 -20.30 27.35 -10.92
CA THR A 582 -21.48 26.58 -11.29
C THR A 582 -22.51 26.65 -10.17
N GLN A 583 -23.75 26.90 -10.56
CA GLN A 583 -24.87 26.94 -9.64
C GLN A 583 -25.94 25.95 -10.08
N ILE A 584 -26.73 25.47 -9.13
CA ILE A 584 -27.94 24.71 -9.40
C ILE A 584 -29.11 25.35 -8.65
N ASN A 585 -30.31 25.31 -9.22
CA ASN A 585 -31.50 25.84 -8.55
C ASN A 585 -31.92 25.01 -7.33
N ASN A 586 -31.64 23.70 -7.32
CA ASN A 586 -31.93 22.83 -6.19
C ASN A 586 -31.08 21.54 -6.22
N LYS A 587 -30.38 21.23 -5.13
CA LYS A 587 -29.53 20.03 -4.99
C LYS A 587 -30.26 18.69 -4.97
N GLU A 588 -31.57 18.70 -4.70
CA GLU A 588 -32.44 17.52 -4.80
C GLU A 588 -32.86 17.20 -6.24
N GLN A 589 -32.55 18.07 -7.20
CA GLN A 589 -33.05 17.98 -8.58
C GLN A 589 -31.97 17.62 -9.59
N GLY A 590 -30.70 17.79 -9.25
CA GLY A 590 -29.60 17.58 -10.18
C GLY A 590 -28.26 18.05 -9.62
N PHE A 591 -27.22 17.88 -10.42
CA PHE A 591 -25.89 18.44 -10.19
C PHE A 591 -25.21 18.76 -11.52
N VAL A 592 -24.11 19.52 -11.46
CA VAL A 592 -23.29 19.81 -12.64
C VAL A 592 -22.07 18.90 -12.65
N LYS A 593 -21.74 18.33 -13.81
CA LYS A 593 -20.44 17.71 -14.06
C LYS A 593 -19.55 18.71 -14.80
N VAL A 594 -18.39 19.00 -14.23
CA VAL A 594 -17.36 19.85 -14.83
C VAL A 594 -16.21 18.95 -15.27
N ASN A 595 -15.96 18.85 -16.58
CA ASN A 595 -15.00 17.92 -17.16
C ASN A 595 -15.18 16.49 -16.61
N THR A 596 -14.30 16.06 -15.69
CA THR A 596 -14.31 14.73 -15.09
C THR A 596 -14.87 14.69 -13.67
N ILE A 597 -15.13 15.85 -13.04
CA ILE A 597 -15.64 15.95 -11.67
C ILE A 597 -17.15 16.16 -11.64
N GLU A 598 -17.84 15.37 -10.81
CA GLU A 598 -19.26 15.56 -10.52
C GLU A 598 -19.41 16.46 -9.30
N ILE A 599 -20.05 17.62 -9.44
CA ILE A 599 -20.16 18.59 -8.34
C ILE A 599 -21.29 18.18 -7.40
N ASN A 600 -20.98 17.26 -6.49
CA ASN A 600 -21.90 16.73 -5.49
C ASN A 600 -21.15 16.29 -4.22
N ASN A 601 -21.89 15.92 -3.18
CA ASN A 601 -21.36 15.51 -1.88
C ASN A 601 -20.57 14.20 -1.86
N SER A 602 -20.60 13.41 -2.94
CA SER A 602 -19.83 12.17 -3.05
C SER A 602 -18.45 12.37 -3.66
N THR A 603 -18.18 13.54 -4.23
CA THR A 603 -16.90 13.85 -4.84
C THR A 603 -15.91 14.34 -3.79
N VAL A 604 -14.75 13.67 -3.75
CA VAL A 604 -13.65 13.99 -2.85
C VAL A 604 -13.26 15.47 -2.96
N GLY A 605 -13.24 16.19 -1.83
CA GLY A 605 -12.86 17.60 -1.79
C GLY A 605 -13.99 18.59 -2.06
N ILE A 606 -15.21 18.13 -2.32
CA ILE A 606 -16.39 19.00 -2.45
C ILE A 606 -17.22 18.95 -1.16
N GLU A 607 -17.54 20.13 -0.61
CA GLU A 607 -18.33 20.29 0.61
C GLU A 607 -19.84 20.17 0.36
N GLU A 608 -20.66 20.13 1.43
CA GLU A 608 -22.11 19.95 1.33
C GLU A 608 -22.85 21.09 0.63
N ASP A 609 -22.27 22.30 0.57
CA ASP A 609 -22.84 23.47 -0.12
C ASP A 609 -22.42 23.55 -1.60
N TYR A 610 -22.41 22.39 -2.29
CA TYR A 610 -22.07 22.31 -3.71
C TYR A 610 -23.12 22.94 -4.64
N GLN A 611 -24.19 23.53 -4.08
CA GLN A 611 -25.17 24.29 -4.84
C GLN A 611 -24.56 25.54 -5.48
N ASN A 612 -23.49 26.06 -4.88
CA ASN A 612 -22.64 27.12 -5.43
C ASN A 612 -21.19 26.64 -5.37
N TRP A 613 -20.70 26.09 -6.47
CA TRP A 613 -19.32 25.62 -6.55
C TRP A 613 -18.48 26.55 -7.41
N SER A 614 -17.22 26.75 -7.03
CA SER A 614 -16.28 27.48 -7.87
C SER A 614 -14.93 26.76 -7.94
N GLY A 615 -14.27 26.87 -9.10
CA GLY A 615 -12.92 26.34 -9.33
C GLY A 615 -12.14 27.18 -10.33
N ASP A 616 -10.82 27.10 -10.27
CA ASP A 616 -9.93 27.78 -11.21
C ASP A 616 -9.65 26.89 -12.43
N TYR A 617 -9.84 27.43 -13.63
CA TYR A 617 -9.54 26.79 -14.91
C TYR A 617 -8.68 27.70 -15.79
N PHE A 618 -7.97 27.12 -16.76
CA PHE A 618 -7.11 27.88 -17.66
C PHE A 618 -7.89 28.45 -18.84
N LYS A 619 -7.56 29.69 -19.22
CA LYS A 619 -8.06 30.31 -20.45
C LYS A 619 -7.51 29.57 -21.68
N SER A 620 -8.26 29.64 -22.77
CA SER A 620 -7.92 29.00 -24.05
C SER A 620 -7.95 27.46 -24.03
N ILE A 621 -8.32 26.86 -22.89
CA ILE A 621 -8.58 25.43 -22.74
C ILE A 621 -10.10 25.23 -22.56
N PRO A 622 -10.79 24.61 -23.53
CA PRO A 622 -12.23 24.40 -23.41
C PRO A 622 -12.59 23.52 -22.20
N VAL A 623 -13.58 23.95 -21.43
CA VAL A 623 -14.15 23.22 -20.29
C VAL A 623 -15.52 22.69 -20.68
N THR A 624 -15.79 21.42 -20.37
CA THR A 624 -17.09 20.79 -20.64
C THR A 624 -17.96 20.85 -19.39
N LEU A 625 -19.18 21.35 -19.50
CA LEU A 625 -20.20 21.30 -18.45
C LEU A 625 -21.35 20.42 -18.89
N GLU A 626 -21.84 19.58 -17.99
CA GLU A 626 -23.01 18.73 -18.24
C GLU A 626 -23.95 18.76 -17.05
N ALA A 627 -25.21 19.13 -17.27
CA ALA A 627 -26.23 19.13 -16.23
C ALA A 627 -26.82 17.72 -16.07
N ILE A 628 -26.63 17.11 -14.91
CA ILE A 628 -27.14 15.76 -14.60
C ILE A 628 -28.38 15.92 -13.72
N ALA A 629 -29.57 15.76 -14.31
CA ALA A 629 -30.83 15.80 -13.57
C ALA A 629 -30.99 14.52 -12.75
N LEU A 630 -31.37 14.64 -11.48
CA LEU A 630 -31.78 13.48 -10.67
C LEU A 630 -33.17 13.01 -11.13
N PRO A 631 -33.54 11.73 -10.90
CA PRO A 631 -34.81 11.19 -11.38
C PRO A 631 -36.04 11.92 -10.82
N GLY A 632 -37.07 12.02 -11.67
CA GLY A 632 -38.25 12.86 -11.41
C GLY A 632 -38.08 14.32 -11.85
N TYR A 633 -36.88 14.69 -12.29
CA TYR A 633 -36.55 15.99 -12.82
C TYR A 633 -35.95 15.86 -14.22
N LYS A 634 -35.94 16.98 -14.94
CA LYS A 634 -35.21 17.15 -16.18
C LYS A 634 -34.41 18.44 -16.12
N PHE A 635 -33.31 18.46 -16.85
CA PHE A 635 -32.62 19.70 -17.16
C PHE A 635 -33.53 20.54 -18.07
N SER A 636 -33.70 21.82 -17.72
CA SER A 636 -34.49 22.80 -18.47
C SER A 636 -33.56 23.61 -19.38
N HIS A 637 -32.64 24.36 -18.80
CA HIS A 637 -31.68 25.22 -19.50
C HIS A 637 -30.56 25.69 -18.56
N TRP A 638 -29.51 26.25 -19.16
CA TRP A 638 -28.48 27.04 -18.50
C TRP A 638 -28.89 28.51 -18.53
N GLU A 639 -28.67 29.24 -17.44
CA GLU A 639 -28.82 30.71 -17.34
C GLU A 639 -27.54 31.34 -16.74
N GLY A 640 -27.33 32.64 -16.93
CA GLY A 640 -26.18 33.39 -16.41
C GLY A 640 -25.34 34.00 -17.53
N ASP A 641 -24.02 33.83 -17.49
CA ASP A 641 -23.11 34.33 -18.53
C ASP A 641 -23.28 33.59 -19.88
N LEU A 642 -23.99 32.47 -19.86
CA LEU A 642 -24.43 31.73 -21.04
C LEU A 642 -25.86 31.25 -20.84
N GLU A 643 -26.67 31.39 -21.88
CA GLU A 643 -27.97 30.75 -22.01
C GLU A 643 -27.89 29.61 -23.02
N SER A 644 -28.35 28.42 -22.65
CA SER A 644 -28.39 27.27 -23.55
C SER A 644 -29.40 26.22 -23.09
N ASN A 645 -30.10 25.59 -24.04
CA ASN A 645 -30.97 24.44 -23.78
C ASN A 645 -30.24 23.10 -23.91
N ASP A 646 -28.98 23.10 -24.35
CA ASP A 646 -28.18 21.89 -24.47
C ASP A 646 -27.72 21.42 -23.09
N GLN A 647 -28.04 20.18 -22.74
CA GLN A 647 -27.64 19.58 -21.46
C GLN A 647 -26.12 19.61 -21.24
N LYS A 648 -25.37 19.44 -22.33
CA LYS A 648 -23.91 19.44 -22.36
C LYS A 648 -23.42 20.61 -23.20
N ILE A 649 -22.63 21.47 -22.59
CA ILE A 649 -22.05 22.66 -23.21
C ILE A 649 -20.53 22.63 -23.10
N ILE A 650 -19.86 23.28 -24.05
CA ILE A 650 -18.42 23.50 -24.01
C ILE A 650 -18.21 25.02 -23.91
N ILE A 651 -17.50 25.46 -22.88
CA ILE A 651 -17.20 26.86 -22.63
C ILE A 651 -15.70 27.11 -22.79
N ASN A 652 -15.34 28.31 -23.21
CA ASN A 652 -13.95 28.77 -23.24
C ASN A 652 -13.91 30.28 -22.94
N PRO A 653 -14.22 30.69 -21.71
CA PRO A 653 -14.36 32.09 -21.36
C PRO A 653 -12.99 32.78 -21.20
N SER A 654 -12.96 34.08 -21.47
CA SER A 654 -11.76 34.94 -21.32
C SER A 654 -11.66 35.64 -19.97
N HIS A 655 -12.70 35.54 -19.15
CA HIS A 655 -12.91 36.17 -17.85
C HIS A 655 -13.62 35.18 -16.91
N ASN A 656 -13.80 35.55 -15.63
CA ASN A 656 -14.59 34.75 -14.69
C ASN A 656 -15.96 34.47 -15.28
N PHE A 657 -16.44 33.24 -15.12
CA PHE A 657 -17.63 32.74 -15.80
C PHE A 657 -18.55 32.08 -14.79
N SER A 658 -19.81 32.49 -14.79
CA SER A 658 -20.85 32.01 -13.89
C SER A 658 -22.04 31.50 -14.69
N VAL A 659 -22.44 30.26 -14.43
CA VAL A 659 -23.60 29.65 -15.06
C VAL A 659 -24.39 28.83 -14.06
N LYS A 660 -25.70 28.81 -14.23
CA LYS A 660 -26.62 28.07 -13.38
C LYS A 660 -27.42 27.06 -14.19
N ALA A 661 -27.38 25.80 -13.78
CA ALA A 661 -28.24 24.77 -14.34
C ALA A 661 -29.62 24.84 -13.68
N ILE A 662 -30.66 24.95 -14.50
CA ILE A 662 -32.05 24.92 -14.05
C ILE A 662 -32.62 23.52 -14.27
N PHE A 663 -33.03 22.89 -13.19
CA PHE A 663 -33.78 21.65 -13.20
C PHE A 663 -35.24 21.93 -12.90
N GLU A 664 -36.15 21.19 -13.52
CA GLU A 664 -37.59 21.29 -13.27
C GLU A 664 -38.22 19.92 -13.13
N LYS A 665 -39.36 19.85 -12.42
CA LYS A 665 -40.12 18.60 -12.30
C LYS A 665 -40.61 18.17 -13.67
N THR A 666 -40.55 16.88 -13.93
CA THR A 666 -41.17 16.31 -15.12
C THR A 666 -42.69 16.29 -14.95
N LEU A 667 -43.42 17.16 -15.68
CA LEU A 667 -44.88 17.36 -15.54
C LEU A 667 -45.74 16.42 -16.42
N GLY A 668 -45.12 15.53 -17.19
CA GLY A 668 -45.82 14.61 -18.09
C GLY A 668 -46.34 13.35 -17.39
N VAL A 669 -47.64 13.06 -17.54
CA VAL A 669 -48.28 11.83 -17.01
C VAL A 669 -47.63 10.55 -17.54
N GLY A 670 -47.08 10.57 -18.76
CA GLY A 670 -46.35 9.44 -19.36
C GLY A 670 -44.90 9.24 -18.88
N ASP A 671 -44.31 10.25 -18.21
CA ASP A 671 -42.93 10.17 -17.68
C ASP A 671 -42.89 9.83 -16.19
N LEU A 672 -43.99 10.05 -15.45
CA LEU A 672 -44.20 9.48 -14.10
C LEU A 672 -44.18 7.95 -14.12
N ASP A 673 -44.52 7.36 -15.27
CA ASP A 673 -44.46 5.92 -15.51
C ASP A 673 -43.08 5.40 -15.97
N LYS A 674 -42.02 6.22 -15.94
CA LYS A 674 -40.63 5.72 -16.05
C LYS A 674 -39.94 5.86 -14.69
N VAL A 675 -39.62 4.73 -14.07
CA VAL A 675 -38.63 4.71 -13.00
C VAL A 675 -37.28 4.71 -13.70
N ASP A 676 -36.75 5.91 -13.93
CA ASP A 676 -35.36 6.08 -14.36
C ASP A 676 -34.46 6.06 -13.13
N PHE A 677 -33.39 5.27 -13.22
CA PHE A 677 -32.37 5.20 -12.19
C PHE A 677 -31.11 5.91 -12.67
N ILE A 678 -30.52 6.70 -11.79
CA ILE A 678 -29.18 7.24 -11.98
C ILE A 678 -28.31 6.68 -10.87
N ILE A 679 -27.14 6.19 -11.26
CA ILE A 679 -26.16 5.63 -10.36
C ILE A 679 -24.92 6.52 -10.36
N TYR A 680 -24.47 6.94 -9.18
CA TYR A 680 -23.31 7.81 -9.03
C TYR A 680 -22.68 7.68 -7.63
N PRO A 681 -21.38 7.98 -7.46
CA PRO A 681 -20.44 8.25 -8.55
C PRO A 681 -20.20 6.97 -9.36
N ASN A 682 -19.78 7.11 -10.61
CA ASN A 682 -19.34 5.98 -11.41
C ASN A 682 -18.10 6.39 -12.21
N PRO A 683 -16.90 5.90 -11.86
CA PRO A 683 -16.61 4.79 -10.94
C PRO A 683 -16.92 5.06 -9.46
N VAL A 684 -17.25 4.01 -8.71
CA VAL A 684 -17.57 4.06 -7.27
C VAL A 684 -16.51 3.33 -6.46
N GLN A 685 -16.17 3.86 -5.28
CA GLN A 685 -15.32 3.18 -4.30
C GLN A 685 -16.15 2.45 -3.24
N GLU A 686 -16.97 3.16 -2.46
CA GLU A 686 -17.66 2.56 -1.32
C GLU A 686 -19.18 2.60 -1.48
N ILE A 687 -19.74 3.80 -1.67
CA ILE A 687 -21.19 4.00 -1.70
C ILE A 687 -21.64 4.36 -3.11
N LEU A 688 -22.45 3.48 -3.70
CA LEU A 688 -23.15 3.75 -4.96
C LEU A 688 -24.53 4.33 -4.62
N ASN A 689 -24.70 5.63 -4.90
CA ASN A 689 -26.00 6.28 -4.77
C ASN A 689 -26.87 5.90 -5.97
N ILE A 690 -28.14 5.60 -5.70
CA ILE A 690 -29.17 5.33 -6.68
C ILE A 690 -30.25 6.38 -6.51
N ALA A 691 -30.21 7.42 -7.34
CA ALA A 691 -31.35 8.30 -7.39
C ALA A 691 -32.48 7.61 -8.18
N SER A 692 -33.71 7.79 -7.69
CA SER A 692 -34.95 7.27 -8.29
C SER A 692 -36.11 8.23 -8.03
N SER A 693 -37.06 8.29 -8.97
CA SER A 693 -38.26 9.11 -8.87
C SER A 693 -39.26 8.58 -7.82
N SER A 694 -39.11 7.34 -7.37
CA SER A 694 -39.96 6.71 -6.37
C SER A 694 -39.27 6.57 -5.01
N LYS A 695 -40.06 6.75 -3.94
CA LYS A 695 -39.64 6.57 -2.54
C LYS A 695 -39.86 5.15 -2.03
N SER A 696 -40.40 4.25 -2.85
CA SER A 696 -40.55 2.85 -2.46
C SER A 696 -39.19 2.15 -2.34
N LYS A 697 -39.19 0.97 -1.77
CA LYS A 697 -37.98 0.16 -1.60
C LYS A 697 -37.42 -0.26 -2.97
N ILE A 698 -36.11 -0.08 -3.17
CA ILE A 698 -35.41 -0.52 -4.39
C ILE A 698 -34.83 -1.91 -4.12
N GLU A 699 -35.26 -2.92 -4.87
CA GLU A 699 -34.55 -4.20 -4.96
C GLU A 699 -33.41 -4.05 -5.96
N TYR A 700 -32.24 -4.58 -5.63
CA TYR A 700 -31.10 -4.54 -6.54
C TYR A 700 -30.38 -5.89 -6.56
N LYS A 701 -29.91 -6.22 -7.75
CA LYS A 701 -29.09 -7.40 -8.00
C LYS A 701 -27.82 -6.97 -8.72
N ILE A 702 -26.69 -7.17 -8.07
CA ILE A 702 -25.37 -6.90 -8.65
C ILE A 702 -24.79 -8.22 -9.14
N SER A 703 -24.39 -8.22 -10.40
CA SER A 703 -23.64 -9.31 -11.02
C SER A 703 -22.30 -8.82 -11.54
N ASN A 704 -21.28 -9.67 -11.47
CA ASN A 704 -20.06 -9.42 -12.22
C ASN A 704 -20.31 -9.57 -13.74
N ILE A 705 -19.32 -9.22 -14.56
CA ILE A 705 -19.45 -9.29 -16.03
C ILE A 705 -19.71 -10.69 -16.61
N ILE A 706 -19.42 -11.76 -15.88
CA ILE A 706 -19.72 -13.14 -16.32
C ILE A 706 -21.14 -13.58 -15.92
N GLY A 707 -21.94 -12.66 -15.36
CA GLY A 707 -23.33 -12.89 -14.98
C GLY A 707 -23.52 -13.56 -13.61
N GLN A 708 -22.44 -13.82 -12.86
CA GLN A 708 -22.53 -14.34 -11.49
C GLN A 708 -23.05 -13.24 -10.56
N ILE A 709 -24.09 -13.56 -9.80
CA ILE A 709 -24.67 -12.68 -8.78
C ILE A 709 -23.68 -12.58 -7.62
N VAL A 710 -23.18 -11.39 -7.35
CA VAL A 710 -22.28 -11.11 -6.23
C VAL A 710 -23.03 -10.51 -5.04
N GLU A 711 -24.14 -9.81 -5.32
CA GLU A 711 -25.00 -9.25 -4.29
C GLU A 711 -26.45 -9.20 -4.77
N HIS A 712 -27.39 -9.47 -3.88
CA HIS A 712 -28.81 -9.32 -4.15
C HIS A 712 -29.51 -8.94 -2.86
N ASN A 713 -29.96 -7.69 -2.79
CA ASN A 713 -30.59 -7.15 -1.60
C ASN A 713 -31.49 -5.98 -2.00
N SER A 714 -31.80 -5.11 -1.06
CA SER A 714 -32.73 -4.02 -1.25
C SER A 714 -32.39 -2.86 -0.33
N THR A 715 -32.64 -1.64 -0.78
CA THR A 715 -32.29 -0.41 -0.07
C THR A 715 -33.49 0.53 0.03
N ASN A 716 -33.60 1.21 1.18
CA ASN A 716 -34.61 2.23 1.45
C ASN A 716 -33.99 3.65 1.44
N ASN A 717 -32.67 3.77 1.58
CA ASN A 717 -31.96 5.05 1.66
C ASN A 717 -31.27 5.43 0.34
N GLN A 718 -31.60 4.74 -0.77
CA GLN A 718 -31.06 5.04 -2.09
C GLN A 718 -29.53 4.94 -2.17
N GLN A 719 -28.92 4.20 -1.24
CA GLN A 719 -27.48 3.94 -1.21
C GLN A 719 -27.24 2.45 -1.16
N ILE A 720 -26.22 2.01 -1.89
CA ILE A 720 -25.69 0.65 -1.80
C ILE A 720 -24.23 0.75 -1.39
N ASP A 721 -23.91 0.09 -0.28
CA ASP A 721 -22.53 -0.16 0.11
C ASP A 721 -21.95 -1.27 -0.76
N VAL A 722 -21.15 -0.86 -1.75
CA VAL A 722 -20.43 -1.74 -2.67
C VAL A 722 -18.97 -1.93 -2.25
N SER A 723 -18.56 -1.50 -1.05
CA SER A 723 -17.18 -1.66 -0.54
C SER A 723 -16.72 -3.11 -0.53
N LYS A 724 -17.66 -4.05 -0.35
CA LYS A 724 -17.48 -5.51 -0.39
C LYS A 724 -17.13 -6.08 -1.76
N LEU A 725 -17.44 -5.35 -2.83
CA LEU A 725 -17.19 -5.80 -4.19
C LEU A 725 -15.71 -5.63 -4.51
N LYS A 726 -15.12 -6.64 -5.15
CA LYS A 726 -13.76 -6.53 -5.71
C LYS A 726 -13.73 -5.46 -6.79
N TYR A 727 -12.55 -4.91 -7.10
CA TYR A 727 -12.43 -4.02 -8.26
C TYR A 727 -12.87 -4.72 -9.53
N GLY A 728 -13.54 -3.97 -10.39
CA GLY A 728 -14.01 -4.49 -11.66
C GLY A 728 -15.31 -3.84 -12.11
N VAL A 729 -15.77 -4.32 -13.25
CA VAL A 729 -17.03 -3.89 -13.83
C VAL A 729 -18.15 -4.76 -13.29
N TYR A 730 -19.22 -4.12 -12.85
CA TYR A 730 -20.43 -4.77 -12.39
C TYR A 730 -21.63 -4.30 -13.18
N ILE A 731 -22.59 -5.20 -13.31
CA ILE A 731 -23.92 -4.94 -13.82
C ILE A 731 -24.85 -4.93 -12.62
N ILE A 732 -25.49 -3.79 -12.36
CA ILE A 732 -26.54 -3.67 -11.37
C ILE A 732 -27.90 -3.65 -12.05
N GLN A 733 -28.75 -4.56 -11.65
CA GLN A 733 -30.14 -4.62 -12.05
C GLN A 733 -30.99 -4.09 -10.90
N LEU A 734 -31.59 -2.93 -11.10
CA LEU A 734 -32.44 -2.22 -10.16
C LEU A 734 -33.90 -2.55 -10.46
N THR A 735 -34.69 -2.89 -9.45
CA THR A 735 -36.11 -3.18 -9.55
C THR A 735 -36.87 -2.37 -8.51
N GLN A 736 -37.84 -1.57 -8.96
CA GLN A 736 -38.69 -0.75 -8.09
C GLN A 736 -40.03 -0.55 -8.79
N ASP A 737 -41.13 -0.67 -8.04
CA ASP A 737 -42.51 -0.52 -8.55
C ASP A 737 -42.78 -1.32 -9.83
N ASN A 738 -42.37 -2.60 -9.85
CA ASN A 738 -42.45 -3.52 -10.99
C ASN A 738 -41.68 -3.10 -12.26
N LYS A 739 -40.86 -2.06 -12.19
CA LYS A 739 -39.95 -1.66 -13.28
C LYS A 739 -38.55 -2.12 -12.97
N ARG A 740 -37.83 -2.53 -14.02
CA ARG A 740 -36.49 -3.09 -13.94
C ARG A 740 -35.56 -2.38 -14.91
N VAL A 741 -34.43 -1.90 -14.42
CA VAL A 741 -33.39 -1.25 -15.22
C VAL A 741 -32.05 -1.89 -14.91
N THR A 742 -31.23 -2.05 -15.95
CA THR A 742 -29.88 -2.55 -15.82
C THR A 742 -28.90 -1.42 -16.10
N LYS A 743 -27.96 -1.17 -15.19
CA LYS A 743 -26.88 -0.19 -15.32
C LYS A 743 -25.53 -0.88 -15.14
N LYS A 744 -24.49 -0.32 -15.75
CA LYS A 744 -23.10 -0.74 -15.56
C LYS A 744 -22.41 0.26 -14.64
N PHE A 745 -21.70 -0.23 -13.63
CA PHE A 745 -20.83 0.60 -12.81
C PHE A 745 -19.45 -0.03 -12.66
N ILE A 746 -18.45 0.81 -12.42
CA ILE A 746 -17.08 0.38 -12.20
C ILE A 746 -16.82 0.50 -10.70
N LYS A 747 -16.57 -0.63 -10.04
CA LYS A 747 -16.03 -0.66 -8.68
C LYS A 747 -14.53 -0.45 -8.78
N LYS A 748 -14.05 0.60 -8.14
CA LYS A 748 -12.64 0.94 -7.99
C LYS A 748 -12.16 0.80 -6.58
#